data_AF-A0A8H7R017-F1
#
_entry.id   AF-A0A8H7R017-F1
#
_cell.length_a   1.000
_cell.length_b   1.000
_cell.length_c   1.000
_cell.angle_alpha   90.00
_cell.angle_beta   90.00
_cell.angle_gamma   90.00
#
_symmetry.space_group_name_H-M   'P 1'
#
loop_
_entity.id
_entity.type
_entity.pdbx_description
1 polymer ?
#
loop_
_entity_poly.entity_id
_entity_poly.type
_entity_poly.pdbx_seq_one_letter_code
_entity_poly.pdbx_strand_id
1 'polypeptide(L)'
;MLRLARQRSRAFVQCSQLSLFAVRQKQTLTAAKKVVISPAILSSKISKGAVEIIDPETILNLGEKSFRLPAIHIGDYVEAFRNGQYSGMVVGQKRSSGGLQQLTVLLRNGKTFEVRSDSVAFCMKDFASSQQVSQTITEPVNLRDVDSNGLLKTIPVAYGRAIQHYQRTLHLTKATSHQQFESMYKHFIQKNNGSAVALNDLASFAFMRSANDPPTPLQRHVTFLYMVSDNIHYIPTRDVRGSDSWLLRPEEECANISSIISSIRNRDESYTGFISRAKAVITFYNTHSDPILGTLSQTALDISKNFTDAFTESDAKFINFVADWIESPKVILDSPYEVFVPNILKAFKTYDTLFFDRSIAIRFLKEVGMFKPWDNTGLVENAAVAGEFIWSKEAKQSEKRMNKFTTAFLTGKSQDFMNDDPYQSIRHDFGNLRVYTIDDPSAKEIDDGVSIEHVPGEESAWLHVHIADPTTYISPTHELTDLMHRKTQTLYLPERHFPMLPEELSSQKFSLGATAHTNKDGSQYALTFSTKIDGKGNLVDYKIRPSLVKNVVKVYYDDLDKLLQDKVPKQFDPLVDLSKTFSHPSSGSFLAQDNHTIQRESTVKEDCKKDLLGIFELSNQHAAKRRKNGAITFSKASPVIELLPSPLDLPQIQFSSSSYASSLPAIRVRLDKSGYSPARQMVAETMIMGGRIASKFSHENNIHIPFRTQSWNPSSSTADLKLREELMACRDPDTGMVKMQDMVNYMSILPPSTVTTKPGLPHVVMGITDGYTRATSPLRRFLDVVVHWQIKSHLLGKKKAPFSLPRLNALAKGIETREKQLSILQQQSIQFWVISLLDRMRADGFTDTMEWNCIVNMPSRTASTDLGGVMEMATGTLLELGIRGRIIRLNREVQVGEIVRVRVSSLDLLLGRVNLELI
;
A
#
# COMPACT_ATOMS: atom_id res chain seq x y z
N MET A 1 -32.18 -22.51 -60.96
CA MET A 1 -30.72 -22.43 -61.22
C MET A 1 -30.03 -22.90 -59.93
N LEU A 2 -29.44 -24.09 -59.80
CA LEU A 2 -28.92 -25.09 -60.75
C LEU A 2 -27.76 -24.57 -61.63
N ARG A 3 -26.61 -25.26 -61.56
CA ARG A 3 -25.38 -25.18 -62.40
C ARG A 3 -24.55 -23.89 -62.20
N LEU A 4 -23.21 -23.86 -62.10
CA LEU A 4 -22.09 -24.82 -62.18
C LEU A 4 -21.02 -24.40 -61.12
N ALA A 5 -19.93 -25.10 -60.76
CA ALA A 5 -19.49 -26.52 -60.70
C ALA A 5 -18.35 -26.54 -59.64
N ARG A 6 -18.16 -27.49 -58.72
CA ARG A 6 -17.94 -28.96 -58.76
C ARG A 6 -16.58 -29.41 -59.33
N GLN A 7 -15.88 -30.26 -58.55
CA GLN A 7 -14.64 -31.04 -58.84
C GLN A 7 -13.32 -30.22 -58.74
N ARG A 8 -12.19 -30.74 -58.20
CA ARG A 8 -11.74 -32.12 -57.86
C ARG A 8 -11.16 -32.19 -56.43
N SER A 9 -11.54 -33.17 -55.60
CA SER A 9 -10.77 -34.40 -55.21
C SER A 9 -9.54 -34.12 -54.28
N ARG A 10 -9.47 -34.56 -53.02
CA ARG A 10 -9.34 -35.95 -52.47
C ARG A 10 -8.15 -36.75 -53.06
N ALA A 11 -7.34 -37.52 -52.31
CA ALA A 11 -7.10 -37.66 -50.86
C ALA A 11 -5.92 -38.67 -50.60
N PHE A 12 -5.27 -38.62 -49.41
CA PHE A 12 -4.33 -39.63 -48.83
C PHE A 12 -3.01 -39.91 -49.62
N VAL A 13 -1.90 -40.42 -49.07
CA VAL A 13 -1.64 -41.55 -48.14
C VAL A 13 -0.40 -41.30 -47.22
N GLN A 14 -0.24 -42.14 -46.20
CA GLN A 14 0.83 -42.20 -45.16
C GLN A 14 2.22 -42.63 -45.67
N CYS A 15 3.28 -42.32 -44.87
CA CYS A 15 4.44 -43.16 -44.47
C CYS A 15 5.51 -42.22 -43.85
N SER A 16 5.87 -42.26 -42.57
CA SER A 16 6.53 -43.29 -41.75
C SER A 16 8.06 -43.41 -41.94
N GLN A 17 8.77 -43.07 -40.85
CA GLN A 17 10.05 -43.64 -40.38
C GLN A 17 11.42 -43.25 -41.02
N LEU A 18 12.39 -43.12 -40.09
CA LEU A 18 13.86 -43.30 -40.22
C LEU A 18 14.64 -42.17 -40.97
N SER A 19 15.91 -41.87 -40.62
CA SER A 19 16.85 -42.47 -39.65
C SER A 19 17.92 -41.47 -39.18
N LEU A 20 18.64 -41.83 -38.10
CA LEU A 20 19.94 -41.23 -37.75
C LEU A 20 20.93 -41.37 -38.91
N PHE A 21 21.89 -40.44 -39.04
CA PHE A 21 23.31 -40.78 -39.08
C PHE A 21 24.18 -39.56 -38.73
N ALA A 22 25.26 -39.80 -37.99
CA ALA A 22 26.34 -38.84 -37.74
C ALA A 22 27.57 -39.15 -38.62
N VAL A 23 28.61 -38.31 -38.50
CA VAL A 23 30.07 -38.59 -38.68
C VAL A 23 30.79 -37.65 -39.68
N ARG A 24 31.72 -36.83 -39.12
CA ARG A 24 33.10 -36.42 -39.57
C ARG A 24 33.36 -36.17 -41.08
N GLN A 25 34.24 -35.25 -41.53
CA GLN A 25 35.37 -34.48 -40.96
C GLN A 25 35.47 -33.15 -41.78
N LYS A 26 36.46 -32.22 -41.74
CA LYS A 26 37.81 -32.16 -41.14
C LYS A 26 38.16 -30.72 -40.67
N GLN A 27 39.43 -30.48 -40.37
CA GLN A 27 40.05 -29.26 -39.85
C GLN A 27 40.49 -28.29 -40.95
N THR A 28 40.55 -26.99 -40.63
CA THR A 28 41.85 -26.28 -40.53
C THR A 28 41.76 -25.10 -39.57
N LEU A 29 42.84 -24.84 -38.83
CA LEU A 29 42.95 -23.75 -37.85
C LEU A 29 43.62 -22.52 -38.48
N THR A 30 43.20 -21.33 -38.07
CA THR A 30 44.11 -20.19 -37.86
C THR A 30 43.54 -19.29 -36.76
N ALA A 31 44.40 -18.75 -35.91
CA ALA A 31 44.01 -18.15 -34.63
C ALA A 31 43.98 -16.62 -34.66
N ALA A 32 43.00 -16.03 -33.99
CA ALA A 32 43.08 -14.66 -33.47
C ALA A 32 42.36 -14.58 -32.11
N LYS A 33 43.01 -14.00 -31.11
CA LYS A 33 42.55 -13.97 -29.70
C LYS A 33 41.38 -12.99 -29.50
N LYS A 34 40.33 -13.41 -28.79
CA LYS A 34 39.71 -12.61 -27.70
C LYS A 34 38.82 -13.44 -26.78
N VAL A 35 39.22 -13.44 -25.50
CA VAL A 35 38.48 -13.71 -24.25
C VAL A 35 37.20 -14.57 -24.34
N VAL A 36 37.31 -15.81 -23.88
CA VAL A 36 36.16 -16.68 -23.55
C VAL A 36 35.92 -16.63 -22.04
N ILE A 37 34.68 -16.36 -21.63
CA ILE A 37 34.15 -16.82 -20.34
C ILE A 37 33.17 -17.96 -20.68
N SER A 38 33.53 -19.20 -20.31
CA SER A 38 32.72 -20.39 -20.54
C SER A 38 32.18 -20.89 -19.20
N PRO A 39 30.91 -21.34 -19.12
CA PRO A 39 30.33 -21.82 -17.88
C PRO A 39 30.71 -23.28 -17.60
N ALA A 40 31.27 -23.54 -16.42
CA ALA A 40 31.09 -24.78 -15.64
C ALA A 40 31.94 -24.71 -14.36
N ILE A 41 31.34 -25.04 -13.21
CA ILE A 41 31.84 -26.07 -12.29
C ILE A 41 30.69 -26.42 -11.36
N LEU A 42 30.29 -27.70 -11.40
CA LEU A 42 29.47 -28.35 -10.41
C LEU A 42 30.42 -29.25 -9.60
N SER A 43 30.29 -29.22 -8.27
CA SER A 43 31.14 -29.91 -7.28
C SER A 43 32.58 -29.38 -7.09
N SER A 44 32.89 -28.88 -5.89
CA SER A 44 33.67 -29.67 -4.91
C SER A 44 33.83 -28.96 -3.55
N LYS A 45 33.84 -29.79 -2.49
CA LYS A 45 34.47 -29.63 -1.17
C LYS A 45 34.30 -28.32 -0.36
N ILE A 46 33.68 -28.51 0.80
CA ILE A 46 33.72 -27.66 2.00
C ILE A 46 35.16 -27.25 2.34
N SER A 47 35.40 -25.94 2.44
CA SER A 47 36.50 -25.37 3.23
C SER A 47 36.00 -24.10 3.94
N LYS A 48 36.60 -23.76 5.08
CA LYS A 48 36.10 -22.70 5.98
C LYS A 48 36.60 -21.31 5.57
N GLY A 49 35.71 -20.31 5.62
CA GLY A 49 36.06 -18.90 5.70
C GLY A 49 35.74 -18.10 4.43
N ALA A 50 35.35 -16.82 4.64
CA ALA A 50 34.89 -15.86 3.63
C ALA A 50 33.60 -16.25 2.87
N VAL A 51 32.46 -15.77 3.38
CA VAL A 51 31.25 -15.62 2.58
C VAL A 51 31.47 -14.41 1.66
N GLU A 52 31.55 -14.62 0.36
CA GLU A 52 31.55 -13.53 -0.61
C GLU A 52 30.20 -12.79 -0.54
N ILE A 53 30.28 -11.45 -0.51
CA ILE A 53 29.12 -10.59 -0.44
C ILE A 53 28.46 -10.60 -1.83
N ILE A 54 27.33 -11.31 -1.96
CA ILE A 54 26.48 -11.26 -3.15
C ILE A 54 26.02 -9.81 -3.34
N ASP A 55 26.22 -9.28 -4.55
CA ASP A 55 25.94 -7.88 -4.88
C ASP A 55 24.43 -7.56 -4.79
N PRO A 56 24.01 -6.69 -3.82
CA PRO A 56 22.60 -6.38 -3.62
C PRO A 56 21.97 -5.49 -4.71
N GLU A 57 22.73 -4.92 -5.65
CA GLU A 57 22.14 -4.13 -6.75
C GLU A 57 21.12 -4.95 -7.56
N THR A 58 21.32 -6.27 -7.64
CA THR A 58 20.43 -7.21 -8.35
C THR A 58 19.01 -7.31 -7.78
N ILE A 59 18.75 -6.85 -6.54
CA ILE A 59 17.44 -7.00 -5.86
C ILE A 59 16.66 -5.66 -5.80
N LEU A 60 17.27 -4.53 -6.15
CA LEU A 60 16.73 -3.18 -5.90
C LEU A 60 15.66 -2.67 -6.89
N ASN A 61 15.12 -3.51 -7.77
CA ASN A 61 14.23 -3.12 -8.87
C ASN A 61 12.73 -3.42 -8.68
N LEU A 62 12.22 -3.34 -7.44
CA LEU A 62 10.77 -3.15 -7.19
C LEU A 62 10.43 -1.65 -7.14
N GLY A 63 10.60 -1.00 -8.28
CA GLY A 63 10.43 0.45 -8.43
C GLY A 63 9.00 0.87 -8.78
N GLU A 64 8.13 1.05 -7.77
CA GLU A 64 7.04 2.02 -7.92
C GLU A 64 7.57 3.41 -7.54
N LYS A 65 7.78 4.27 -8.54
CA LYS A 65 8.15 5.68 -8.30
C LYS A 65 6.94 6.39 -7.69
N SER A 66 7.17 7.37 -6.82
CA SER A 66 6.06 8.14 -6.24
C SER A 66 5.22 8.79 -7.35
N PHE A 67 3.93 8.46 -7.37
CA PHE A 67 2.99 8.75 -8.46
C PHE A 67 2.78 10.27 -8.71
N ARG A 68 3.71 10.89 -9.43
CA ARG A 68 3.45 12.05 -10.29
C ARG A 68 3.72 11.61 -11.71
N LEU A 69 2.65 11.40 -12.48
CA LEU A 69 2.76 11.10 -13.91
C LEU A 69 3.51 12.26 -14.60
N PRO A 70 4.38 11.99 -15.59
CA PRO A 70 5.06 13.05 -16.33
C PRO A 70 4.07 14.05 -16.92
N ALA A 71 4.41 15.34 -16.91
CA ALA A 71 3.62 16.35 -17.59
C ALA A 71 3.61 16.09 -19.12
N ILE A 72 2.44 16.32 -19.72
CA ILE A 72 2.20 16.30 -21.17
C ILE A 72 2.05 17.76 -21.62
N HIS A 73 2.60 18.14 -22.77
CA HIS A 73 2.56 19.50 -23.28
C HIS A 73 1.83 19.61 -24.62
N ILE A 74 1.45 20.83 -25.00
CA ILE A 74 0.93 21.10 -26.35
C ILE A 74 2.04 20.81 -27.36
N GLY A 75 1.72 20.06 -28.41
CA GLY A 75 2.68 19.56 -29.41
C GLY A 75 3.18 18.14 -29.17
N ASP A 76 2.91 17.54 -28.00
CA ASP A 76 3.18 16.10 -27.76
C ASP A 76 2.17 15.21 -28.48
N TYR A 77 2.57 14.00 -28.86
CA TYR A 77 1.66 12.97 -29.39
C TYR A 77 1.33 11.96 -28.28
N VAL A 78 0.05 11.60 -28.15
CA VAL A 78 -0.44 10.74 -27.07
C VAL A 78 -1.25 9.56 -27.60
N GLU A 79 -1.13 8.43 -26.89
CA GLU A 79 -2.06 7.30 -26.96
C GLU A 79 -2.89 7.29 -25.69
N ALA A 80 -4.18 7.59 -25.82
CA ALA A 80 -5.14 7.69 -24.74
C ALA A 80 -6.20 6.58 -24.85
N PHE A 81 -6.52 5.95 -23.73
CA PHE A 81 -7.48 4.85 -23.69
C PHE A 81 -8.60 5.22 -22.71
N ARG A 82 -9.77 5.51 -23.26
CA ARG A 82 -10.97 5.91 -22.51
C ARG A 82 -12.19 5.54 -23.35
N ASN A 83 -12.78 4.37 -23.07
CA ASN A 83 -13.85 3.78 -23.89
C ASN A 83 -13.38 3.59 -25.36
N GLY A 84 -12.22 2.94 -25.52
CA GLY A 84 -11.51 2.78 -26.79
C GLY A 84 -10.18 3.55 -26.85
N GLN A 85 -9.36 3.23 -27.86
CA GLN A 85 -8.07 3.85 -28.13
C GLN A 85 -8.22 5.10 -29.01
N TYR A 86 -7.68 6.23 -28.54
CA TYR A 86 -7.64 7.51 -29.23
C TYR A 86 -6.20 7.99 -29.33
N SER A 87 -5.78 8.37 -30.54
CA SER A 87 -4.41 8.79 -30.79
C SER A 87 -4.29 10.00 -31.69
N GLY A 88 -3.35 10.87 -31.33
CA GLY A 88 -3.25 12.20 -31.92
C GLY A 88 -2.36 13.15 -31.13
N MET A 89 -2.37 14.42 -31.51
CA MET A 89 -1.49 15.45 -30.96
C MET A 89 -2.23 16.34 -29.96
N VAL A 90 -1.60 16.67 -28.84
CA VAL A 90 -2.15 17.60 -27.85
C VAL A 90 -2.15 19.01 -28.41
N VAL A 91 -3.33 19.61 -28.56
CA VAL A 91 -3.55 20.98 -29.05
C VAL A 91 -4.10 21.92 -27.97
N GLY A 92 -4.46 21.38 -26.80
CA GLY A 92 -4.83 22.17 -25.63
C GLY A 92 -4.53 21.44 -24.33
N GLN A 93 -4.24 22.20 -23.27
CA GLN A 93 -4.00 21.69 -21.92
C GLN A 93 -4.52 22.66 -20.85
N LYS A 94 -5.18 22.14 -19.82
CA LYS A 94 -5.62 22.89 -18.64
C LYS A 94 -5.29 22.13 -17.37
N ARG A 95 -4.92 22.82 -16.29
CA ARG A 95 -4.71 22.18 -14.99
C ARG A 95 -6.04 21.62 -14.46
N SER A 96 -6.00 20.40 -13.94
CA SER A 96 -7.10 19.71 -13.25
C SER A 96 -6.72 19.42 -11.80
N SER A 97 -7.71 19.11 -10.96
CA SER A 97 -7.49 18.67 -9.58
C SER A 97 -6.56 17.45 -9.48
N GLY A 98 -5.82 17.36 -8.37
CA GLY A 98 -4.87 16.26 -8.11
C GLY A 98 -3.53 16.35 -8.84
N GLY A 99 -3.20 17.48 -9.48
CA GLY A 99 -1.97 17.63 -10.28
C GLY A 99 -2.03 16.99 -11.66
N LEU A 100 -3.23 16.61 -12.11
CA LEU A 100 -3.50 16.07 -13.43
C LEU A 100 -3.81 17.20 -14.43
N GLN A 101 -3.86 16.86 -15.72
CA GLN A 101 -4.17 17.80 -16.80
C GLN A 101 -5.45 17.34 -17.52
N GLN A 102 -6.31 18.29 -17.87
CA GLN A 102 -7.32 18.11 -18.93
C GLN A 102 -6.62 18.43 -20.26
N LEU A 103 -6.74 17.55 -21.24
CA LEU A 103 -6.05 17.62 -22.52
C LEU A 103 -7.06 17.62 -23.67
N THR A 104 -6.84 18.50 -24.64
CA THR A 104 -7.56 18.49 -25.92
C THR A 104 -6.64 17.86 -26.96
N VAL A 105 -7.02 16.69 -27.49
CA VAL A 105 -6.24 15.92 -28.45
C VAL A 105 -6.86 16.02 -29.84
N LEU A 106 -6.08 16.49 -30.82
CA LEU A 106 -6.45 16.50 -32.22
C LEU A 106 -6.24 15.12 -32.82
N LEU A 107 -7.28 14.54 -33.41
CA LEU A 107 -7.26 13.23 -34.06
C LEU A 107 -6.97 13.34 -35.57
N ARG A 108 -6.59 12.23 -36.19
CA ARG A 108 -6.28 12.12 -37.64
C ARG A 108 -7.39 12.60 -38.60
N ASN A 109 -8.63 12.69 -38.13
CA ASN A 109 -9.81 13.12 -38.89
C ASN A 109 -10.13 14.62 -38.69
N GLY A 110 -9.26 15.38 -38.03
CA GLY A 110 -9.44 16.80 -37.74
C GLY A 110 -10.38 17.10 -36.56
N LYS A 111 -11.01 16.09 -35.96
CA LYS A 111 -11.82 16.27 -34.74
C LYS A 111 -10.92 16.34 -33.51
N THR A 112 -11.34 17.11 -32.51
CA THR A 112 -10.75 17.10 -31.18
C THR A 112 -11.49 16.15 -30.24
N PHE A 113 -10.78 15.60 -29.26
CA PHE A 113 -11.32 14.79 -28.17
C PHE A 113 -10.75 15.29 -26.84
N GLU A 114 -11.58 15.34 -25.80
CA GLU A 114 -11.15 15.74 -24.46
C GLU A 114 -10.88 14.54 -23.55
N VAL A 115 -9.68 14.51 -22.98
CA VAL A 115 -9.23 13.43 -22.13
C VAL A 115 -8.41 13.95 -20.96
N ARG A 116 -8.48 13.24 -19.83
CA ARG A 116 -7.62 13.53 -18.68
C ARG A 116 -6.29 12.82 -18.85
N SER A 117 -5.22 13.40 -18.31
CA SER A 117 -3.86 12.85 -18.39
C SER A 117 -3.70 11.48 -17.70
N ASP A 118 -4.60 11.12 -16.79
CA ASP A 118 -4.66 9.79 -16.16
C ASP A 118 -5.23 8.70 -17.09
N SER A 119 -5.79 9.05 -18.25
CA SER A 119 -6.20 8.09 -19.29
C SER A 119 -5.18 7.99 -20.44
N VAL A 120 -4.00 8.62 -20.32
CA VAL A 120 -2.93 8.56 -21.32
C VAL A 120 -1.89 7.52 -20.90
N ALA A 121 -1.69 6.49 -21.72
CA ALA A 121 -0.78 5.38 -21.45
C ALA A 121 0.61 5.57 -22.10
N PHE A 122 0.70 6.29 -23.22
CA PHE A 122 1.97 6.62 -23.88
C PHE A 122 1.99 8.09 -24.35
N CYS A 123 3.16 8.71 -24.29
CA CYS A 123 3.40 10.07 -24.76
C CYS A 123 4.76 10.16 -25.47
N MET A 124 4.75 10.56 -26.75
CA MET A 124 5.94 10.99 -27.48
C MET A 124 6.06 12.50 -27.34
N LYS A 125 7.07 12.92 -26.57
CA LYS A 125 7.39 14.34 -26.36
C LYS A 125 7.87 15.02 -27.64
N ASP A 126 7.60 16.32 -27.72
CA ASP A 126 8.12 17.21 -28.76
C ASP A 126 7.76 16.75 -30.19
N PHE A 127 6.66 16.02 -30.34
CA PHE A 127 6.24 15.40 -31.60
C PHE A 127 6.08 16.42 -32.72
N ALA A 128 5.49 17.58 -32.45
CA ALA A 128 5.33 18.65 -33.44
C ALA A 128 6.66 19.15 -34.04
N SER A 129 7.78 19.01 -33.29
CA SER A 129 9.13 19.39 -33.70
C SER A 129 9.98 18.19 -34.16
N SER A 130 9.38 16.99 -34.25
CA SER A 130 10.12 15.75 -34.52
C SER A 130 10.43 15.54 -36.00
N GLN A 131 11.55 14.86 -36.29
CA GLN A 131 11.97 14.55 -37.67
C GLN A 131 10.91 13.78 -38.47
N GLN A 132 10.04 13.02 -37.79
CA GLN A 132 8.98 12.23 -38.41
C GLN A 132 7.86 13.07 -39.04
N VAL A 133 7.74 14.35 -38.66
CA VAL A 133 6.71 15.27 -39.16
C VAL A 133 7.25 16.61 -39.65
N SER A 134 8.57 16.86 -39.57
CA SER A 134 9.21 18.12 -40.00
C SER A 134 8.96 18.49 -41.48
N GLN A 135 8.66 17.51 -42.34
CA GLN A 135 8.26 17.75 -43.73
C GLN A 135 6.80 18.24 -43.90
N THR A 136 5.97 18.12 -42.85
CA THR A 136 4.55 18.51 -42.83
C THR A 136 4.28 19.67 -41.88
N ILE A 137 5.01 19.75 -40.76
CA ILE A 137 4.98 20.84 -39.79
C ILE A 137 6.24 21.68 -40.00
N THR A 138 6.08 22.82 -40.67
CA THR A 138 7.16 23.76 -40.99
C THR A 138 7.32 24.89 -39.97
N GLU A 139 6.31 25.10 -39.12
CA GLU A 139 6.29 26.16 -38.10
C GLU A 139 6.21 25.52 -36.70
N PRO A 140 7.03 25.98 -35.73
CA PRO A 140 7.01 25.45 -34.37
C PRO A 140 5.76 25.88 -33.60
N VAL A 141 5.36 25.08 -32.60
CA VAL A 141 4.21 25.38 -31.73
C VAL A 141 4.48 26.66 -30.93
N ASN A 142 3.77 27.74 -31.25
CA ASN A 142 3.87 29.00 -30.54
C ASN A 142 2.93 29.03 -29.31
N LEU A 143 3.52 28.98 -28.11
CA LEU A 143 2.76 29.02 -26.85
C LEU A 143 2.05 30.35 -26.58
N ARG A 144 2.33 31.42 -27.34
CA ARG A 144 1.58 32.69 -27.27
C ARG A 144 0.21 32.62 -27.97
N ASP A 145 0.01 31.60 -28.81
CA ASP A 145 -1.24 31.35 -29.52
C ASP A 145 -2.19 30.42 -28.75
N VAL A 146 -1.93 30.21 -27.47
CA VAL A 146 -2.85 29.56 -26.52
C VAL A 146 -3.85 30.59 -25.98
N ASP A 147 -5.13 30.22 -25.88
CA ASP A 147 -6.21 31.03 -25.34
C ASP A 147 -6.31 30.96 -23.79
N SER A 148 -7.27 31.67 -23.20
CA SER A 148 -7.52 31.65 -21.76
C SER A 148 -8.04 30.30 -21.23
N ASN A 149 -8.49 29.40 -22.11
CA ASN A 149 -8.93 28.05 -21.75
C ASN A 149 -7.79 27.02 -21.80
N GLY A 150 -6.63 27.39 -22.37
CA GLY A 150 -5.48 26.52 -22.55
C GLY A 150 -5.44 25.81 -23.91
N LEU A 151 -6.25 26.23 -24.88
CA LEU A 151 -6.35 25.67 -26.24
C LEU A 151 -5.62 26.55 -27.26
N LEU A 152 -5.00 25.97 -28.29
CA LEU A 152 -4.48 26.75 -29.42
C LEU A 152 -5.62 27.49 -30.16
N LYS A 153 -5.54 28.82 -30.23
CA LYS A 153 -6.48 29.75 -30.89
C LYS A 153 -6.76 29.39 -32.35
N THR A 154 -5.81 28.75 -33.02
CA THR A 154 -5.97 28.21 -34.37
C THR A 154 -5.19 26.91 -34.47
N ILE A 155 -5.82 25.87 -35.01
CA ILE A 155 -5.21 24.56 -35.19
C ILE A 155 -4.86 24.38 -36.68
N PRO A 156 -3.58 24.41 -37.07
CA PRO A 156 -3.17 24.21 -38.46
C PRO A 156 -3.64 22.87 -39.05
N VAL A 157 -4.19 22.91 -40.27
CA VAL A 157 -4.55 21.69 -41.05
C VAL A 157 -3.34 20.80 -41.31
N ALA A 158 -2.13 21.37 -41.28
CA ALA A 158 -0.87 20.63 -41.30
C ALA A 158 -0.78 19.58 -40.17
N TYR A 159 -1.27 19.85 -38.97
CA TYR A 159 -1.19 18.93 -37.83
C TYR A 159 -2.00 17.64 -38.06
N GLY A 160 -3.20 17.75 -38.64
CA GLY A 160 -3.99 16.56 -39.03
C GLY A 160 -3.28 15.69 -40.07
N ARG A 161 -2.64 16.32 -41.07
CA ARG A 161 -1.83 15.62 -42.08
C ARG A 161 -0.58 14.97 -41.48
N ALA A 162 0.08 15.64 -40.53
CA ALA A 162 1.24 15.12 -39.82
C ALA A 162 0.91 13.88 -38.98
N ILE A 163 -0.21 13.91 -38.25
CA ILE A 163 -0.76 12.74 -37.54
C ILE A 163 -1.02 11.59 -38.52
N GLN A 164 -1.68 11.86 -39.66
CA GLN A 164 -1.98 10.82 -40.65
C GLN A 164 -0.71 10.22 -41.29
N HIS A 165 0.31 11.04 -41.56
CA HIS A 165 1.62 10.59 -42.04
C HIS A 165 2.28 9.67 -41.01
N TYR A 166 2.43 10.14 -39.78
CA TYR A 166 3.06 9.40 -38.68
C TYR A 166 2.36 8.07 -38.39
N GLN A 167 1.03 8.02 -38.39
CA GLN A 167 0.27 6.78 -38.20
C GLN A 167 0.51 5.75 -39.33
N ARG A 168 0.74 6.20 -40.58
CA ARG A 168 1.16 5.30 -41.67
C ARG A 168 2.57 4.79 -41.43
N THR A 169 3.50 5.66 -41.00
CA THR A 169 4.87 5.27 -40.65
C THR A 169 4.89 4.22 -39.54
N LEU A 170 4.11 4.40 -38.45
CA LEU A 170 3.97 3.42 -37.38
C LEU A 170 3.55 2.03 -37.90
N HIS A 171 2.55 1.98 -38.78
CA HIS A 171 2.04 0.72 -39.31
C HIS A 171 3.08 -0.01 -40.20
N LEU A 172 3.77 0.74 -41.07
CA LEU A 172 4.86 0.20 -41.89
C LEU A 172 6.02 -0.31 -41.02
N THR A 173 6.44 0.46 -40.01
CA THR A 173 7.51 0.07 -39.09
C THR A 173 7.13 -1.15 -38.23
N LYS A 174 5.86 -1.30 -37.82
CA LYS A 174 5.37 -2.51 -37.13
C LYS A 174 5.50 -3.75 -38.03
N ALA A 175 5.16 -3.62 -39.31
CA ALA A 175 5.23 -4.72 -40.27
C ALA A 175 6.68 -5.16 -40.56
N THR A 176 7.62 -4.22 -40.69
CA THR A 176 9.03 -4.55 -41.00
C THR A 176 9.78 -5.29 -39.88
N SER A 177 9.32 -5.19 -38.62
CA SER A 177 9.98 -5.79 -37.44
C SER A 177 9.17 -6.93 -36.82
N HIS A 178 8.20 -7.49 -37.55
CA HIS A 178 7.26 -8.49 -37.02
C HIS A 178 7.94 -9.75 -36.46
N GLN A 179 8.97 -10.29 -37.11
CA GLN A 179 9.69 -11.48 -36.65
C GLN A 179 10.44 -11.24 -35.32
N GLN A 180 11.00 -10.05 -35.14
CA GLN A 180 11.63 -9.65 -33.88
C GLN A 180 10.59 -9.52 -32.77
N PHE A 181 9.40 -8.99 -33.08
CA PHE A 181 8.31 -8.91 -32.10
C PHE A 181 7.77 -10.28 -31.66
N GLU A 182 7.61 -11.26 -32.57
CA GLU A 182 7.17 -12.62 -32.21
C GLU A 182 8.18 -13.36 -31.30
N SER A 183 9.47 -13.09 -31.48
CA SER A 183 10.54 -13.68 -30.66
C SER A 183 10.84 -12.92 -29.36
N MET A 184 10.35 -11.68 -29.22
CA MET A 184 10.63 -10.77 -28.11
C MET A 184 10.24 -11.35 -26.74
N TYR A 185 9.03 -11.90 -26.62
CA TYR A 185 8.55 -12.44 -25.35
C TYR A 185 9.45 -13.58 -24.84
N LYS A 186 9.74 -14.56 -25.71
CA LYS A 186 10.57 -15.72 -25.39
C LYS A 186 12.00 -15.33 -24.98
N HIS A 187 12.56 -14.29 -25.61
CA HIS A 187 13.90 -13.80 -25.23
C HIS A 187 13.95 -13.28 -23.79
N PHE A 188 12.97 -12.48 -23.38
CA PHE A 188 13.00 -11.84 -22.05
C PHE A 188 12.45 -12.73 -20.93
N ILE A 189 11.42 -13.56 -21.17
CA ILE A 189 10.86 -14.42 -20.11
C ILE A 189 11.90 -15.44 -19.60
N GLN A 190 12.70 -16.02 -20.50
CA GLN A 190 13.78 -16.97 -20.17
C GLN A 190 14.92 -16.32 -19.36
N LYS A 191 15.12 -15.01 -19.52
CA LYS A 191 16.18 -14.25 -18.86
C LYS A 191 15.74 -13.67 -17.51
N ASN A 192 14.46 -13.28 -17.40
CA ASN A 192 13.97 -12.44 -16.31
C ASN A 192 12.93 -13.13 -15.40
N ASN A 193 12.48 -14.35 -15.72
CA ASN A 193 11.65 -15.20 -14.85
C ASN A 193 10.42 -14.50 -14.23
N GLY A 194 9.70 -13.71 -15.04
CA GLY A 194 8.51 -12.94 -14.61
C GLY A 194 8.78 -11.52 -14.09
N SER A 195 10.04 -11.06 -14.04
CA SER A 195 10.39 -9.70 -13.60
C SER A 195 9.97 -8.62 -14.59
N ALA A 196 9.84 -7.38 -14.10
CA ALA A 196 9.58 -6.21 -14.93
C ALA A 196 10.70 -5.95 -15.97
N VAL A 197 10.32 -5.47 -17.15
CA VAL A 197 11.21 -5.12 -18.27
C VAL A 197 10.88 -3.72 -18.75
N ALA A 198 11.89 -2.90 -19.07
CA ALA A 198 11.67 -1.56 -19.59
C ALA A 198 11.28 -1.58 -21.07
N LEU A 199 10.41 -0.65 -21.47
CA LEU A 199 10.03 -0.41 -22.86
C LEU A 199 11.25 -0.15 -23.76
N ASN A 200 12.30 0.48 -23.23
CA ASN A 200 13.55 0.71 -23.96
C ASN A 200 14.31 -0.58 -24.27
N ASP A 201 14.31 -1.58 -23.39
CA ASP A 201 15.01 -2.85 -23.62
C ASP A 201 14.28 -3.66 -24.69
N LEU A 202 12.95 -3.72 -24.58
CA LEU A 202 12.07 -4.37 -25.55
C LEU A 202 12.15 -3.71 -26.93
N ALA A 203 12.18 -2.37 -27.00
CA ALA A 203 12.38 -1.64 -28.25
C ALA A 203 13.80 -1.81 -28.80
N SER A 204 14.82 -1.90 -27.93
CA SER A 204 16.19 -2.16 -28.38
C SER A 204 16.32 -3.53 -29.03
N PHE A 205 15.70 -4.56 -28.43
CA PHE A 205 15.64 -5.89 -29.00
C PHE A 205 14.88 -5.91 -30.34
N ALA A 206 13.66 -5.37 -30.37
CA ALA A 206 12.79 -5.39 -31.55
C ALA A 206 13.41 -4.71 -32.78
N PHE A 207 14.27 -3.71 -32.57
CA PHE A 207 14.94 -2.95 -33.63
C PHE A 207 16.46 -3.15 -33.71
N MET A 208 16.98 -4.21 -33.07
CA MET A 208 18.39 -4.63 -33.10
C MET A 208 19.38 -3.50 -32.76
N ARG A 209 19.08 -2.74 -31.71
CA ARG A 209 19.87 -1.61 -31.21
C ARG A 209 20.87 -2.01 -30.13
N SER A 210 21.90 -1.18 -29.95
CA SER A 210 22.94 -1.38 -28.92
C SER A 210 22.73 -0.45 -27.73
N ALA A 211 23.36 -0.75 -26.59
CA ALA A 211 23.28 0.10 -25.40
C ALA A 211 23.77 1.56 -25.62
N ASN A 212 24.59 1.79 -26.64
CA ASN A 212 25.11 3.12 -27.01
C ASN A 212 24.26 3.83 -28.09
N ASP A 213 23.21 3.19 -28.61
CA ASP A 213 22.33 3.70 -29.66
C ASP A 213 20.86 3.46 -29.27
N PRO A 214 20.27 4.31 -28.41
CA PRO A 214 18.96 4.05 -27.82
C PRO A 214 17.83 4.08 -28.88
N PRO A 215 16.74 3.32 -28.66
CA PRO A 215 15.64 3.26 -29.62
C PRO A 215 14.94 4.62 -29.77
N THR A 216 14.69 5.01 -31.00
CA THR A 216 14.00 6.26 -31.34
C THR A 216 12.59 6.31 -30.76
N PRO A 217 11.99 7.51 -30.58
CA PRO A 217 10.61 7.63 -30.10
C PRO A 217 9.58 6.88 -30.97
N LEU A 218 9.80 6.84 -32.30
CA LEU A 218 8.99 6.02 -33.23
C LEU A 218 9.09 4.53 -32.88
N GLN A 219 10.31 4.00 -32.71
CA GLN A 219 10.53 2.59 -32.39
C GLN A 219 9.93 2.21 -31.03
N ARG A 220 10.14 3.03 -30.00
CA ARG A 220 9.48 2.87 -28.70
C ARG A 220 7.96 2.82 -28.82
N HIS A 221 7.37 3.70 -29.63
CA HIS A 221 5.93 3.75 -29.84
C HIS A 221 5.41 2.50 -30.57
N VAL A 222 6.12 2.00 -31.60
CA VAL A 222 5.76 0.75 -32.29
C VAL A 222 5.81 -0.45 -31.33
N THR A 223 6.85 -0.54 -30.48
CA THR A 223 6.95 -1.59 -29.45
C THR A 223 5.82 -1.50 -28.42
N PHE A 224 5.49 -0.28 -27.95
CA PHE A 224 4.33 -0.06 -27.09
C PHE A 224 3.03 -0.59 -27.74
N LEU A 225 2.76 -0.21 -28.99
CA LEU A 225 1.59 -0.67 -29.76
C LEU A 225 1.63 -2.17 -30.10
N TYR A 226 2.77 -2.85 -30.01
CA TYR A 226 2.85 -4.30 -30.08
C TYR A 226 2.40 -4.94 -28.77
N MET A 227 2.96 -4.50 -27.64
CA MET A 227 2.61 -5.03 -26.31
C MET A 227 1.14 -4.80 -25.95
N VAL A 228 0.58 -3.62 -26.28
CA VAL A 228 -0.86 -3.34 -26.12
C VAL A 228 -1.73 -4.32 -26.93
N SER A 229 -1.28 -4.75 -28.11
CA SER A 229 -2.00 -5.76 -28.90
C SER A 229 -1.79 -7.20 -28.43
N ASP A 230 -0.78 -7.46 -27.59
CA ASP A 230 -0.45 -8.77 -27.04
C ASP A 230 -0.63 -8.77 -25.50
N ASN A 231 -1.86 -8.48 -25.08
CA ASN A 231 -2.24 -8.45 -23.67
C ASN A 231 -2.29 -9.83 -22.98
N ILE A 232 -1.97 -10.91 -23.72
CA ILE A 232 -1.74 -12.25 -23.17
C ILE A 232 -0.32 -12.38 -22.63
N HIS A 233 0.71 -11.83 -23.28
CA HIS A 233 2.09 -11.97 -22.80
C HIS A 233 2.58 -10.78 -21.96
N TYR A 234 2.08 -9.57 -22.24
CA TYR A 234 2.56 -8.33 -21.61
C TYR A 234 1.48 -7.71 -20.71
N ILE A 235 1.83 -7.47 -19.45
CA ILE A 235 0.97 -6.82 -18.45
C ILE A 235 1.55 -5.43 -18.16
N PRO A 236 0.79 -4.34 -18.37
CA PRO A 236 1.26 -3.00 -18.06
C PRO A 236 1.29 -2.76 -16.54
N THR A 237 2.27 -2.00 -16.09
CA THR A 237 2.30 -1.51 -14.69
C THR A 237 1.22 -0.45 -14.44
N ARG A 238 0.83 -0.25 -13.17
CA ARG A 238 -0.15 0.78 -12.77
C ARG A 238 0.25 2.19 -13.22
N ASP A 239 1.55 2.46 -13.34
CA ASP A 239 2.12 3.73 -13.80
C ASP A 239 2.85 3.62 -15.15
N VAL A 240 2.39 2.79 -16.10
CA VAL A 240 3.09 2.48 -17.36
C VAL A 240 3.74 3.68 -18.08
N ARG A 241 3.12 4.87 -18.03
CA ARG A 241 3.64 6.13 -18.61
C ARG A 241 4.76 6.81 -17.80
N GLY A 242 4.90 6.50 -16.52
CA GLY A 242 5.90 7.06 -15.58
C GLY A 242 7.04 6.11 -15.23
N SER A 243 6.78 4.80 -15.17
CA SER A 243 7.83 3.80 -14.97
C SER A 243 8.55 3.41 -16.26
N ASP A 244 7.87 3.46 -17.42
CA ASP A 244 8.28 2.81 -18.68
C ASP A 244 8.39 1.27 -18.55
N SER A 245 7.84 0.67 -17.49
CA SER A 245 8.01 -0.76 -17.15
C SER A 245 6.78 -1.61 -17.46
N TRP A 246 7.03 -2.85 -17.89
CA TRP A 246 6.04 -3.87 -18.22
C TRP A 246 6.37 -5.19 -17.51
N LEU A 247 5.36 -5.89 -17.00
CA LEU A 247 5.51 -7.24 -16.44
C LEU A 247 5.29 -8.27 -17.56
N LEU A 248 6.05 -9.38 -17.50
CA LEU A 248 5.89 -10.50 -18.42
C LEU A 248 5.09 -11.60 -17.72
N ARG A 249 3.96 -11.99 -18.32
CA ARG A 249 3.15 -13.10 -17.80
C ARG A 249 3.93 -14.43 -17.96
N PRO A 250 3.91 -15.35 -16.98
CA PRO A 250 4.54 -16.67 -17.11
C PRO A 250 3.95 -17.53 -18.25
N GLU A 251 4.76 -18.40 -18.87
CA GLU A 251 4.32 -19.24 -20.00
C GLU A 251 3.14 -20.17 -19.66
N GLU A 252 3.12 -20.72 -18.44
CA GLU A 252 2.02 -21.56 -17.93
C GLU A 252 0.69 -20.80 -17.85
N GLU A 253 0.72 -19.55 -17.37
CA GLU A 253 -0.45 -18.68 -17.27
C GLU A 253 -0.92 -18.22 -18.66
N CYS A 254 0.00 -17.87 -19.56
CA CYS A 254 -0.30 -17.56 -20.96
C CYS A 254 -1.00 -18.74 -21.66
N ALA A 255 -0.52 -19.97 -21.43
CA ALA A 255 -1.11 -21.19 -21.99
C ALA A 255 -2.51 -21.46 -21.39
N ASN A 256 -2.69 -21.28 -20.08
CA ASN A 256 -3.98 -21.45 -19.42
C ASN A 256 -5.03 -20.44 -19.94
N ILE A 257 -4.69 -19.15 -20.00
CA ILE A 257 -5.55 -18.09 -20.56
C ILE A 257 -5.90 -18.40 -22.02
N SER A 258 -4.92 -18.79 -22.84
CA SER A 258 -5.15 -19.11 -24.25
C SER A 258 -6.07 -20.33 -24.44
N SER A 259 -5.94 -21.34 -23.57
CA SER A 259 -6.81 -22.52 -23.54
C SER A 259 -8.25 -22.14 -23.20
N ILE A 260 -8.45 -21.38 -22.12
CA ILE A 260 -9.77 -20.88 -21.68
C ILE A 260 -10.44 -20.04 -22.77
N ILE A 261 -9.71 -19.13 -23.40
CA ILE A 261 -10.20 -18.32 -24.53
C ILE A 261 -10.60 -19.21 -25.72
N SER A 262 -9.85 -20.26 -26.02
CA SER A 262 -10.18 -21.23 -27.06
C SER A 262 -11.49 -21.95 -26.75
N SER A 263 -11.65 -22.46 -25.52
CA SER A 263 -12.88 -23.14 -25.06
C SER A 263 -14.12 -22.24 -25.12
N ILE A 264 -14.01 -20.98 -24.70
CA ILE A 264 -15.10 -19.99 -24.78
C ILE A 264 -15.48 -19.71 -26.24
N ARG A 265 -14.49 -19.53 -27.14
CA ARG A 265 -14.72 -19.26 -28.58
C ARG A 265 -15.36 -20.45 -29.30
N ASN A 266 -14.86 -21.66 -29.04
CA ASN A 266 -15.32 -22.88 -29.68
C ASN A 266 -16.62 -23.44 -29.06
N ARG A 267 -16.97 -23.00 -27.84
CA ARG A 267 -18.08 -23.52 -27.02
C ARG A 267 -18.00 -25.03 -26.83
N ASP A 268 -16.82 -25.50 -26.43
CA ASP A 268 -16.60 -26.92 -26.16
C ASP A 268 -17.38 -27.45 -24.95
N GLU A 269 -17.27 -28.75 -24.70
CA GLU A 269 -17.94 -29.43 -23.58
C GLU A 269 -17.47 -28.91 -22.21
N SER A 270 -16.21 -28.48 -22.09
CA SER A 270 -15.68 -27.94 -20.84
C SER A 270 -16.37 -26.62 -20.48
N TYR A 271 -16.50 -25.72 -21.46
CA TYR A 271 -17.16 -24.42 -21.26
C TYR A 271 -18.67 -24.57 -21.12
N THR A 272 -19.32 -25.36 -21.97
CA THR A 272 -20.78 -25.53 -21.93
C THR A 272 -21.24 -26.30 -20.69
N GLY A 273 -20.48 -27.30 -20.24
CA GLY A 273 -20.67 -27.99 -18.97
C GLY A 273 -20.51 -27.06 -17.77
N PHE A 274 -19.46 -26.21 -17.78
CA PHE A 274 -19.27 -25.17 -16.76
C PHE A 274 -20.46 -24.22 -16.65
N ILE A 275 -20.92 -23.65 -17.78
CA ILE A 275 -22.08 -22.74 -17.80
C ILE A 275 -23.32 -23.42 -17.20
N SER A 276 -23.54 -24.71 -17.47
CA SER A 276 -24.67 -25.46 -16.92
C SER A 276 -24.55 -25.66 -15.40
N ARG A 277 -23.40 -26.13 -14.90
CA ARG A 277 -23.19 -26.41 -13.47
C ARG A 277 -23.17 -25.13 -12.64
N ALA A 278 -22.43 -24.11 -13.07
CA ALA A 278 -22.40 -22.82 -12.40
C ALA A 278 -23.78 -22.16 -12.35
N LYS A 279 -24.60 -22.27 -13.41
CA LYS A 279 -25.99 -21.78 -13.39
C LYS A 279 -26.84 -22.49 -12.33
N ALA A 280 -26.67 -23.80 -12.13
CA ALA A 280 -27.38 -24.52 -11.08
C ALA A 280 -26.99 -24.02 -9.68
N VAL A 281 -25.70 -23.79 -9.44
CA VAL A 281 -25.18 -23.22 -8.17
C VAL A 281 -25.68 -21.79 -7.94
N ILE A 282 -25.62 -20.91 -8.96
CA ILE A 282 -26.17 -19.55 -8.89
C ILE A 282 -27.68 -19.58 -8.58
N THR A 283 -28.42 -20.51 -9.18
CA THR A 283 -29.87 -20.66 -8.93
C THR A 283 -30.14 -21.15 -7.51
N PHE A 284 -29.37 -22.12 -7.01
CA PHE A 284 -29.42 -22.56 -5.62
C PHE A 284 -29.15 -21.39 -4.66
N TYR A 285 -28.06 -20.64 -4.86
CA TYR A 285 -27.69 -19.52 -3.99
C TYR A 285 -28.80 -18.46 -3.95
N ASN A 286 -29.27 -17.98 -5.11
CA ASN A 286 -30.32 -16.97 -5.20
C ASN A 286 -31.69 -17.43 -4.64
N THR A 287 -31.91 -18.72 -4.41
CA THR A 287 -33.16 -19.26 -3.84
C THR A 287 -33.07 -19.64 -2.36
N HIS A 288 -31.85 -19.79 -1.81
CA HIS A 288 -31.63 -20.26 -0.43
C HIS A 288 -30.85 -19.28 0.45
N SER A 289 -30.15 -18.29 -0.13
CA SER A 289 -29.48 -17.23 0.62
C SER A 289 -30.46 -16.17 1.07
N ASP A 290 -30.18 -15.58 2.23
CA ASP A 290 -30.80 -14.35 2.66
C ASP A 290 -30.54 -13.25 1.58
N PRO A 291 -31.58 -12.62 1.01
CA PRO A 291 -31.44 -11.70 -0.11
C PRO A 291 -30.75 -10.38 0.26
N ILE A 292 -30.62 -10.09 1.56
CA ILE A 292 -29.96 -8.91 2.10
C ILE A 292 -28.55 -9.27 2.60
N LEU A 293 -28.43 -10.31 3.42
CA LEU A 293 -27.21 -10.67 4.14
C LEU A 293 -26.28 -11.60 3.34
N GLY A 294 -26.81 -12.32 2.33
CA GLY A 294 -26.08 -13.30 1.54
C GLY A 294 -25.67 -14.57 2.31
N THR A 295 -26.23 -14.78 3.50
CA THR A 295 -25.97 -15.95 4.37
C THR A 295 -26.95 -17.09 4.10
N LEU A 296 -26.51 -18.33 4.30
CA LEU A 296 -27.32 -19.55 4.17
C LEU A 296 -27.74 -20.10 5.54
N SER A 297 -28.96 -20.63 5.65
CA SER A 297 -29.34 -21.43 6.82
C SER A 297 -28.52 -22.72 6.92
N GLN A 298 -28.44 -23.34 8.10
CA GLN A 298 -27.68 -24.59 8.26
C GLN A 298 -28.19 -25.70 7.33
N THR A 299 -29.52 -25.82 7.17
CA THR A 299 -30.14 -26.75 6.22
C THR A 299 -29.74 -26.45 4.77
N ALA A 300 -29.67 -25.17 4.40
CA ALA A 300 -29.22 -24.78 3.06
C ALA A 300 -27.72 -25.07 2.85
N LEU A 301 -26.87 -24.89 3.87
CA LEU A 301 -25.46 -25.28 3.79
C LEU A 301 -25.29 -26.78 3.49
N ASP A 302 -26.06 -27.64 4.13
CA ASP A 302 -25.99 -29.09 3.87
C ASP A 302 -26.54 -29.47 2.49
N ILE A 303 -27.60 -28.81 2.02
CA ILE A 303 -28.12 -28.98 0.65
C ILE A 303 -27.13 -28.48 -0.41
N SER A 304 -26.37 -27.42 -0.13
CA SER A 304 -25.48 -26.76 -1.11
C SER A 304 -24.45 -27.71 -1.73
N LYS A 305 -23.97 -28.69 -0.95
CA LYS A 305 -23.00 -29.73 -1.35
C LYS A 305 -23.47 -30.49 -2.60
N ASN A 306 -24.77 -30.81 -2.68
CA ASN A 306 -25.37 -31.50 -3.82
C ASN A 306 -25.22 -30.74 -5.16
N PHE A 307 -24.99 -29.42 -5.11
CA PHE A 307 -24.76 -28.58 -6.27
C PHE A 307 -23.27 -28.25 -6.46
N THR A 308 -22.53 -27.98 -5.38
CA THR A 308 -21.13 -27.56 -5.45
C THR A 308 -20.16 -28.71 -5.72
N ASP A 309 -20.46 -29.92 -5.23
CA ASP A 309 -19.61 -31.10 -5.42
C ASP A 309 -19.63 -31.61 -6.87
N ALA A 310 -20.53 -31.07 -7.71
CA ALA A 310 -20.53 -31.27 -9.15
C ALA A 310 -19.44 -30.46 -9.87
N PHE A 311 -18.81 -29.46 -9.23
CA PHE A 311 -17.73 -28.69 -9.86
C PHE A 311 -16.47 -29.56 -10.05
N THR A 312 -15.95 -29.50 -11.27
CA THR A 312 -14.74 -30.18 -11.73
C THR A 312 -13.52 -29.26 -11.66
N GLU A 313 -12.31 -29.81 -11.77
CA GLU A 313 -11.08 -29.01 -11.94
C GLU A 313 -11.16 -28.07 -13.16
N SER A 314 -11.92 -28.44 -14.20
CA SER A 314 -12.14 -27.57 -15.36
C SER A 314 -13.04 -26.38 -15.03
N ASP A 315 -14.02 -26.55 -14.15
CA ASP A 315 -14.89 -25.45 -13.70
C ASP A 315 -14.10 -24.46 -12.84
N ALA A 316 -13.24 -24.98 -11.96
CA ALA A 316 -12.33 -24.16 -11.17
C ALA A 316 -11.43 -23.27 -12.04
N LYS A 317 -11.00 -23.71 -13.24
CA LYS A 317 -10.25 -22.86 -14.18
C LYS A 317 -11.06 -21.66 -14.68
N PHE A 318 -12.34 -21.84 -15.00
CA PHE A 318 -13.21 -20.73 -15.41
C PHE A 318 -13.55 -19.80 -14.24
N ILE A 319 -13.78 -20.32 -13.03
CA ILE A 319 -14.01 -19.50 -11.82
C ILE A 319 -12.76 -18.68 -11.50
N ASN A 320 -11.58 -19.29 -11.52
CA ASN A 320 -10.31 -18.59 -11.34
C ASN A 320 -10.08 -17.53 -12.42
N PHE A 321 -10.41 -17.79 -13.69
CA PHE A 321 -10.35 -16.77 -14.74
C PHE A 321 -11.26 -15.55 -14.49
N VAL A 322 -12.35 -15.70 -13.71
CA VAL A 322 -13.16 -14.57 -13.23
C VAL A 322 -12.51 -13.88 -12.03
N ALA A 323 -11.86 -14.62 -11.12
CA ALA A 323 -11.14 -14.08 -9.98
C ALA A 323 -9.88 -13.29 -10.38
N ASP A 324 -9.10 -13.81 -11.34
CA ASP A 324 -7.95 -13.17 -11.97
C ASP A 324 -8.31 -11.77 -12.51
N TRP A 325 -9.56 -11.56 -12.94
CA TRP A 325 -10.02 -10.25 -13.39
C TRP A 325 -10.06 -9.24 -12.25
N ILE A 326 -10.47 -9.67 -11.04
CA ILE A 326 -10.54 -8.83 -9.85
C ILE A 326 -9.13 -8.51 -9.34
N GLU A 327 -8.25 -9.51 -9.28
CA GLU A 327 -6.85 -9.34 -8.90
C GLU A 327 -6.08 -8.44 -9.89
N SER A 328 -6.34 -8.60 -11.20
CA SER A 328 -5.73 -7.79 -12.26
C SER A 328 -6.02 -6.31 -12.02
N PRO A 329 -5.00 -5.46 -11.82
CA PRO A 329 -5.22 -4.04 -11.50
C PRO A 329 -6.01 -3.36 -12.61
N LYS A 330 -6.93 -2.45 -12.26
CA LYS A 330 -7.66 -1.64 -13.23
C LYS A 330 -6.72 -0.60 -13.86
N VAL A 331 -5.99 -1.05 -14.87
CA VAL A 331 -5.07 -0.27 -15.70
C VAL A 331 -5.80 0.45 -16.83
N ILE A 332 -5.09 1.36 -17.50
CA ILE A 332 -5.59 2.16 -18.63
C ILE A 332 -5.80 1.30 -19.89
N LEU A 333 -5.19 0.11 -19.97
CA LEU A 333 -5.12 -0.75 -21.15
C LEU A 333 -5.93 -2.04 -20.96
N ASP A 334 -6.53 -2.54 -22.03
CA ASP A 334 -7.41 -3.72 -21.98
C ASP A 334 -6.63 -5.00 -21.65
N SER A 335 -7.14 -5.78 -20.68
CA SER A 335 -6.68 -7.14 -20.40
C SER A 335 -7.58 -8.17 -21.11
N PRO A 336 -7.14 -9.43 -21.31
CA PRO A 336 -8.01 -10.47 -21.87
C PRO A 336 -9.31 -10.66 -21.06
N TYR A 337 -9.25 -10.46 -19.75
CA TYR A 337 -10.39 -10.59 -18.85
C TYR A 337 -11.51 -9.59 -19.12
N GLU A 338 -11.18 -8.33 -19.45
CA GLU A 338 -12.15 -7.26 -19.80
C GLU A 338 -13.04 -7.65 -21.00
N VAL A 339 -12.58 -8.57 -21.86
CA VAL A 339 -13.34 -9.07 -23.02
C VAL A 339 -14.05 -10.39 -22.71
N PHE A 340 -13.35 -11.35 -22.10
CA PHE A 340 -13.88 -12.72 -22.00
C PHE A 340 -14.74 -12.95 -20.76
N VAL A 341 -14.45 -12.32 -19.62
CA VAL A 341 -15.27 -12.52 -18.41
C VAL A 341 -16.71 -11.98 -18.56
N PRO A 342 -16.95 -10.78 -19.13
CA PRO A 342 -18.31 -10.34 -19.43
C PRO A 342 -19.10 -11.31 -20.33
N ASN A 343 -18.42 -12.00 -21.26
CA ASN A 343 -19.05 -13.02 -22.11
C ASN A 343 -19.45 -14.29 -21.34
N ILE A 344 -18.64 -14.71 -20.36
CA ILE A 344 -18.98 -15.82 -19.43
C ILE A 344 -20.21 -15.43 -18.60
N LEU A 345 -20.15 -14.30 -17.90
CA LEU A 345 -21.21 -13.82 -17.00
C LEU A 345 -22.55 -13.66 -17.75
N LYS A 346 -22.51 -13.16 -18.98
CA LYS A 346 -23.68 -13.03 -19.86
C LYS A 346 -24.24 -14.38 -20.34
N ALA A 347 -23.40 -15.41 -20.47
CA ALA A 347 -23.82 -16.73 -20.94
C ALA A 347 -24.73 -17.47 -19.93
N PHE A 348 -24.61 -17.19 -18.62
CA PHE A 348 -25.50 -17.76 -17.61
C PHE A 348 -26.96 -17.33 -17.80
N LYS A 349 -27.22 -16.13 -18.33
CA LYS A 349 -28.57 -15.54 -18.47
C LYS A 349 -29.35 -15.54 -17.14
N THR A 350 -28.69 -15.12 -16.06
CA THR A 350 -29.22 -15.00 -14.69
C THR A 350 -29.21 -13.57 -14.17
N TYR A 351 -28.36 -12.70 -14.72
CA TYR A 351 -28.22 -11.31 -14.31
C TYR A 351 -29.04 -10.39 -15.22
N ASP A 352 -29.98 -9.64 -14.63
CA ASP A 352 -30.75 -8.61 -15.33
C ASP A 352 -30.01 -7.27 -15.26
N THR A 353 -29.00 -7.11 -16.11
CA THR A 353 -28.17 -5.90 -16.21
C THR A 353 -27.73 -5.65 -17.63
N LEU A 354 -27.61 -4.37 -18.00
CA LEU A 354 -27.03 -3.91 -19.26
C LEU A 354 -25.49 -3.94 -19.24
N PHE A 355 -24.89 -3.84 -18.05
CA PHE A 355 -23.44 -3.73 -17.85
C PHE A 355 -22.91 -4.92 -17.06
N PHE A 356 -21.89 -5.57 -17.61
CA PHE A 356 -21.20 -6.72 -17.01
C PHE A 356 -19.79 -6.26 -16.62
N ASP A 357 -19.67 -5.72 -15.42
CA ASP A 357 -18.42 -5.22 -14.86
C ASP A 357 -17.93 -6.09 -13.69
N ARG A 358 -16.89 -5.60 -12.99
CA ARG A 358 -16.29 -6.28 -11.84
C ARG A 358 -17.25 -6.45 -10.65
N SER A 359 -18.31 -5.65 -10.53
CA SER A 359 -19.32 -5.84 -9.47
C SER A 359 -20.12 -7.12 -9.70
N ILE A 360 -20.47 -7.41 -10.96
CA ILE A 360 -21.16 -8.65 -11.35
C ILE A 360 -20.22 -9.85 -11.24
N ALA A 361 -18.94 -9.69 -11.55
CA ALA A 361 -17.93 -10.72 -11.30
C ALA A 361 -17.79 -11.05 -9.80
N ILE A 362 -17.71 -10.05 -8.92
CA ILE A 362 -17.66 -10.28 -7.46
C ILE A 362 -18.97 -10.92 -6.95
N ARG A 363 -20.13 -10.51 -7.48
CA ARG A 363 -21.41 -11.17 -7.18
C ARG A 363 -21.36 -12.65 -7.56
N PHE A 364 -20.93 -12.97 -8.79
CA PHE A 364 -20.75 -14.36 -9.24
C PHE A 364 -19.81 -15.15 -8.31
N LEU A 365 -18.69 -14.56 -7.89
CA LEU A 365 -17.73 -15.21 -7.00
C LEU A 365 -18.30 -15.45 -5.59
N LYS A 366 -19.24 -14.62 -5.11
CA LYS A 366 -20.03 -14.91 -3.90
C LYS A 366 -21.06 -16.02 -4.14
N GLU A 367 -21.76 -15.98 -5.26
CA GLU A 367 -22.81 -16.96 -5.62
C GLU A 367 -22.27 -18.39 -5.83
N VAL A 368 -21.02 -18.56 -6.28
CA VAL A 368 -20.34 -19.88 -6.36
C VAL A 368 -19.58 -20.25 -5.08
N GLY A 369 -19.62 -19.39 -4.05
CA GLY A 369 -18.98 -19.62 -2.76
C GLY A 369 -17.45 -19.49 -2.76
N MET A 370 -16.86 -18.74 -3.70
CA MET A 370 -15.44 -18.35 -3.58
C MET A 370 -15.25 -17.25 -2.52
N PHE A 371 -16.17 -16.29 -2.49
CA PHE A 371 -16.17 -15.19 -1.53
C PHE A 371 -17.33 -15.28 -0.54
N LYS A 372 -17.04 -14.99 0.73
CA LYS A 372 -18.06 -14.79 1.78
C LYS A 372 -18.74 -13.42 1.59
N PRO A 373 -19.94 -13.19 2.15
CA PRO A 373 -20.65 -11.92 1.98
C PRO A 373 -19.87 -10.68 2.43
N TRP A 374 -19.01 -10.82 3.45
CA TRP A 374 -18.18 -9.76 4.01
C TRP A 374 -16.73 -9.71 3.50
N ASP A 375 -16.36 -10.53 2.52
CA ASP A 375 -14.98 -10.57 2.06
C ASP A 375 -14.54 -9.22 1.45
N ASN A 376 -13.44 -8.69 1.97
CA ASN A 376 -12.88 -7.42 1.55
C ASN A 376 -12.13 -7.57 0.22
N THR A 377 -12.90 -7.53 -0.87
CA THR A 377 -12.38 -7.61 -2.26
C THR A 377 -11.38 -6.49 -2.60
N GLY A 378 -11.39 -5.37 -1.89
CA GLY A 378 -10.36 -4.33 -2.02
C GLY A 378 -8.95 -4.79 -1.63
N LEU A 379 -8.82 -5.84 -0.81
CA LEU A 379 -7.53 -6.52 -0.58
C LEU A 379 -7.07 -7.32 -1.80
N VAL A 380 -8.00 -7.97 -2.52
CA VAL A 380 -7.72 -8.76 -3.74
C VAL A 380 -7.31 -7.84 -4.89
N GLU A 381 -8.02 -6.73 -5.11
CA GLU A 381 -7.61 -5.71 -6.10
C GLU A 381 -6.23 -5.10 -5.83
N ASN A 382 -5.72 -5.25 -4.61
CA ASN A 382 -4.39 -4.80 -4.17
C ASN A 382 -3.51 -5.98 -3.71
N ALA A 383 -3.74 -7.18 -4.23
CA ALA A 383 -2.95 -8.38 -3.90
C ALA A 383 -1.46 -8.19 -4.15
N ALA A 384 -1.06 -7.45 -5.19
CA ALA A 384 0.35 -7.09 -5.42
C ALA A 384 0.97 -6.28 -4.25
N VAL A 385 0.19 -5.43 -3.57
CA VAL A 385 0.65 -4.64 -2.41
C VAL A 385 0.63 -5.49 -1.14
N ALA A 386 -0.40 -6.32 -0.96
CA ALA A 386 -0.55 -7.24 0.16
C ALA A 386 0.38 -8.47 0.07
N GLY A 387 0.92 -8.76 -1.12
CA GLY A 387 1.58 -10.00 -1.49
C GLY A 387 2.76 -10.42 -0.61
N GLU A 388 3.53 -9.46 -0.07
CA GLU A 388 4.63 -9.72 0.89
C GLU A 388 4.15 -10.21 2.26
N PHE A 389 2.85 -10.11 2.54
CA PHE A 389 2.21 -10.55 3.77
C PHE A 389 1.35 -11.79 3.54
N ILE A 390 0.63 -11.86 2.42
CA ILE A 390 -0.40 -12.88 2.17
C ILE A 390 -0.39 -13.39 0.72
N TRP A 391 -0.95 -14.57 0.53
CA TRP A 391 -1.23 -15.26 -0.74
C TRP A 391 -0.04 -15.67 -1.63
N SER A 392 0.95 -14.79 -1.85
CA SER A 392 2.06 -15.00 -2.80
C SER A 392 2.93 -16.22 -2.47
N LYS A 393 3.68 -16.72 -3.47
CA LYS A 393 4.65 -17.79 -3.26
C LYS A 393 5.76 -17.33 -2.31
N GLU A 394 6.11 -16.05 -2.39
CA GLU A 394 7.16 -15.36 -1.65
C GLU A 394 6.76 -15.18 -0.18
N ALA A 395 5.50 -14.84 0.12
CA ALA A 395 4.96 -14.81 1.48
C ALA A 395 4.91 -16.21 2.09
N LYS A 396 4.41 -17.22 1.37
CA LYS A 396 4.40 -18.62 1.84
C LYS A 396 5.81 -19.17 2.11
N GLN A 397 6.81 -18.75 1.32
CA GLN A 397 8.22 -19.07 1.60
C GLN A 397 8.76 -18.28 2.79
N SER A 398 8.40 -17.02 2.91
CA SER A 398 8.80 -16.13 4.01
C SER A 398 8.29 -16.63 5.36
N GLU A 399 7.03 -17.05 5.42
CA GLU A 399 6.40 -17.70 6.58
C GLU A 399 7.12 -19.01 6.95
N LYS A 400 7.44 -19.88 5.98
CA LYS A 400 8.24 -21.09 6.25
C LYS A 400 9.62 -20.79 6.82
N ARG A 401 10.31 -19.76 6.33
CA ARG A 401 11.63 -19.31 6.84
C ARG A 401 11.50 -18.72 8.25
N MET A 402 10.48 -17.90 8.49
CA MET A 402 10.11 -17.39 9.81
C MET A 402 9.84 -18.51 10.82
N ASN A 403 8.99 -19.48 10.48
CA ASN A 403 8.65 -20.60 11.35
C ASN A 403 9.86 -21.51 11.63
N LYS A 404 10.76 -21.70 10.66
CA LYS A 404 12.05 -22.38 10.88
C LYS A 404 12.89 -21.64 11.92
N PHE A 405 13.03 -20.32 11.79
CA PHE A 405 13.78 -19.51 12.77
C PHE A 405 13.12 -19.54 14.16
N THR A 406 11.80 -19.37 14.25
CA THR A 406 11.02 -19.50 15.50
C THR A 406 11.29 -20.85 16.16
N THR A 407 11.19 -21.95 15.41
CA THR A 407 11.44 -23.30 15.94
C THR A 407 12.88 -23.45 16.44
N ALA A 408 13.86 -22.95 15.68
CA ALA A 408 15.28 -23.00 16.06
C ALA A 408 15.56 -22.21 17.35
N PHE A 409 14.99 -21.01 17.47
CA PHE A 409 15.07 -20.14 18.64
C PHE A 409 14.42 -20.80 19.87
N LEU A 410 13.17 -21.24 19.77
CA LEU A 410 12.42 -21.83 20.87
C LEU A 410 13.00 -23.16 21.36
N THR A 411 13.68 -23.92 20.49
CA THR A 411 14.31 -25.20 20.87
C THR A 411 15.75 -25.05 21.37
N GLY A 412 16.33 -23.84 21.35
CA GLY A 412 17.74 -23.61 21.71
C GLY A 412 18.74 -24.31 20.79
N LYS A 413 18.33 -24.70 19.59
CA LYS A 413 19.13 -25.48 18.62
C LYS A 413 19.45 -24.63 17.40
N SER A 414 20.44 -23.75 17.45
CA SER A 414 21.05 -23.24 16.21
C SER A 414 22.45 -22.64 16.30
N GLN A 415 23.08 -22.55 15.12
CA GLN A 415 24.16 -21.62 14.77
C GLN A 415 23.62 -20.30 14.15
N ASP A 416 22.32 -20.21 13.87
CA ASP A 416 21.70 -19.13 13.08
C ASP A 416 21.45 -17.83 13.87
N PHE A 417 21.29 -17.91 15.20
CA PHE A 417 21.10 -16.74 16.08
C PHE A 417 22.23 -16.61 17.10
N MET A 418 22.39 -15.41 17.68
CA MET A 418 23.45 -15.17 18.66
C MET A 418 23.10 -15.85 20.00
N ASN A 419 23.81 -16.94 20.29
CA ASN A 419 23.66 -17.72 21.53
C ASN A 419 24.21 -16.97 22.76
N ASP A 420 25.23 -16.13 22.57
CA ASP A 420 25.79 -15.23 23.57
C ASP A 420 25.37 -13.78 23.27
N ASP A 421 25.09 -12.99 24.29
CA ASP A 421 24.75 -11.56 24.15
C ASP A 421 25.98 -10.74 23.73
N PRO A 422 26.04 -10.21 22.48
CA PRO A 422 27.21 -9.48 22.00
C PRO A 422 27.37 -8.10 22.66
N TYR A 423 26.40 -7.67 23.48
CA TYR A 423 26.41 -6.40 24.20
C TYR A 423 26.69 -6.56 25.69
N GLN A 424 26.93 -7.79 26.20
CA GLN A 424 27.01 -8.10 27.63
C GLN A 424 27.98 -7.18 28.40
N SER A 425 29.15 -6.89 27.82
CA SER A 425 30.19 -6.04 28.42
C SER A 425 29.82 -4.56 28.54
N ILE A 426 28.77 -4.11 27.84
CA ILE A 426 28.29 -2.72 27.83
C ILE A 426 26.83 -2.58 28.30
N ARG A 427 26.21 -3.67 28.81
CA ARG A 427 24.85 -3.57 29.36
C ARG A 427 24.86 -2.91 30.74
N HIS A 428 23.90 -2.01 30.93
CA HIS A 428 23.59 -1.43 32.22
C HIS A 428 22.40 -2.14 32.87
N ASP A 429 22.58 -2.70 34.07
CA ASP A 429 21.49 -3.23 34.87
C ASP A 429 20.79 -2.10 35.64
N PHE A 430 19.50 -1.88 35.36
CA PHE A 430 18.66 -0.96 36.12
C PHE A 430 18.13 -1.57 37.43
N GLY A 431 18.46 -2.83 37.72
CA GLY A 431 18.08 -3.52 38.94
C GLY A 431 16.55 -3.61 39.10
N ASN A 432 16.06 -3.21 40.27
CA ASN A 432 14.63 -3.25 40.61
C ASN A 432 13.85 -1.97 40.28
N LEU A 433 14.42 -1.05 39.48
CA LEU A 433 13.71 0.13 38.99
C LEU A 433 12.44 -0.31 38.22
N ARG A 434 11.28 0.26 38.58
CA ARG A 434 10.00 -0.08 37.97
C ARG A 434 9.94 0.44 36.52
N VAL A 435 9.73 -0.47 35.57
CA VAL A 435 9.52 -0.16 34.15
C VAL A 435 8.03 -0.30 33.84
N TYR A 436 7.37 0.79 33.49
CA TYR A 436 5.95 0.80 33.14
C TYR A 436 5.73 0.56 31.66
N THR A 437 5.18 -0.59 31.28
CA THR A 437 4.65 -0.82 29.93
C THR A 437 3.18 -0.40 29.92
N ILE A 438 2.82 0.59 29.10
CA ILE A 438 1.52 1.27 29.14
C ILE A 438 0.86 1.11 27.78
N ASP A 439 -0.09 0.17 27.71
CA ASP A 439 -0.65 -0.28 26.43
C ASP A 439 -2.17 -0.51 26.47
N ASP A 440 -2.74 -0.83 25.31
CA ASP A 440 -4.11 -1.33 25.21
C ASP A 440 -4.18 -2.80 25.69
N PRO A 441 -5.27 -3.24 26.36
CA PRO A 441 -5.43 -4.65 26.74
C PRO A 441 -5.33 -5.65 25.57
N SER A 442 -5.58 -5.21 24.34
CA SER A 442 -5.46 -6.02 23.12
C SER A 442 -4.05 -6.02 22.49
N ALA A 443 -3.10 -5.23 23.02
CA ALA A 443 -1.75 -5.14 22.48
C ALA A 443 -0.98 -6.46 22.61
N LYS A 444 -0.42 -6.93 21.49
CA LYS A 444 0.39 -8.16 21.42
C LYS A 444 1.90 -7.90 21.47
N GLU A 445 2.34 -6.84 20.79
CA GLU A 445 3.76 -6.47 20.62
C GLU A 445 4.07 -5.27 21.54
N ILE A 446 4.76 -5.53 22.65
CA ILE A 446 5.07 -4.53 23.68
C ILE A 446 6.50 -4.03 23.43
N ASP A 447 6.63 -3.01 22.58
CA ASP A 447 7.93 -2.43 22.20
C ASP A 447 8.58 -1.63 23.33
N ASP A 448 7.81 -0.97 24.19
CA ASP A 448 8.30 0.11 25.02
C ASP A 448 7.80 0.08 26.47
N GLY A 449 8.63 0.64 27.36
CA GLY A 449 8.30 0.89 28.75
C GLY A 449 9.08 2.09 29.30
N VAL A 450 8.54 2.74 30.32
CA VAL A 450 9.10 3.98 30.88
C VAL A 450 9.36 3.88 32.38
N SER A 451 10.47 4.46 32.83
CA SER A 451 10.81 4.61 34.26
C SER A 451 11.18 6.06 34.59
N ILE A 452 11.07 6.41 35.87
CA ILE A 452 11.56 7.68 36.44
C ILE A 452 12.50 7.41 37.60
N GLU A 453 13.61 8.15 37.66
CA GLU A 453 14.56 8.18 38.77
C GLU A 453 14.76 9.64 39.20
N HIS A 454 14.23 10.00 40.37
CA HIS A 454 14.35 11.36 40.92
C HIS A 454 15.76 11.63 41.42
N VAL A 455 16.31 12.82 41.14
CA VAL A 455 17.62 13.23 41.66
C VAL A 455 17.45 13.92 43.02
N PRO A 456 18.06 13.42 44.12
CA PRO A 456 17.88 14.00 45.44
C PRO A 456 18.32 15.47 45.50
N GLY A 457 17.41 16.36 45.93
CA GLY A 457 17.68 17.80 46.08
C GLY A 457 17.59 18.62 44.80
N GLU A 458 17.24 18.04 43.66
CA GLU A 458 16.98 18.76 42.41
C GLU A 458 15.50 18.68 42.02
N GLU A 459 14.98 19.70 41.31
CA GLU A 459 13.69 19.61 40.60
C GLU A 459 13.76 18.72 39.35
N SER A 460 14.97 18.30 38.95
CA SER A 460 15.19 17.47 37.78
C SER A 460 15.06 15.99 38.10
N ALA A 461 14.71 15.20 37.09
CA ALA A 461 14.69 13.74 37.20
C ALA A 461 15.25 13.11 35.93
N TRP A 462 15.72 11.87 36.06
CA TRP A 462 15.97 11.00 34.93
C TRP A 462 14.69 10.32 34.51
N LEU A 463 14.39 10.38 33.20
CA LEU A 463 13.36 9.60 32.55
C LEU A 463 14.05 8.59 31.63
N HIS A 464 13.64 7.33 31.71
CA HIS A 464 14.22 6.23 30.96
C HIS A 464 13.18 5.59 30.05
N VAL A 465 13.43 5.64 28.75
CA VAL A 465 12.61 4.97 27.74
C VAL A 465 13.30 3.66 27.38
N HIS A 466 12.80 2.56 27.93
CA HIS A 466 13.31 1.20 27.72
C HIS A 466 12.60 0.61 26.51
N ILE A 467 13.34 0.27 25.45
CA ILE A 467 12.79 -0.32 24.24
C ILE A 467 13.23 -1.78 24.12
N ALA A 468 12.31 -2.68 23.79
CA ALA A 468 12.55 -4.07 23.44
C ALA A 468 13.76 -4.21 22.49
N ASP A 469 14.63 -5.20 22.74
CA ASP A 469 15.88 -5.34 21.99
C ASP A 469 15.97 -6.64 21.14
N PRO A 470 15.15 -6.78 20.08
CA PRO A 470 15.23 -7.91 19.15
C PRO A 470 16.58 -7.95 18.41
N THR A 471 17.28 -6.81 18.33
CA THR A 471 18.61 -6.69 17.73
C THR A 471 19.75 -7.27 18.59
N THR A 472 19.42 -7.84 19.75
CA THR A 472 20.30 -8.79 20.47
C THR A 472 20.39 -10.12 19.74
N TYR A 473 19.25 -10.62 19.25
CA TYR A 473 19.12 -11.96 18.67
C TYR A 473 19.27 -11.97 17.15
N ILE A 474 18.86 -10.88 16.48
CA ILE A 474 18.87 -10.75 15.02
C ILE A 474 20.03 -9.86 14.59
N SER A 475 20.96 -10.43 13.81
CA SER A 475 22.10 -9.72 13.20
C SER A 475 21.68 -8.93 11.95
N PRO A 476 22.31 -7.77 11.64
CA PRO A 476 22.15 -7.07 10.36
C PRO A 476 22.42 -7.91 9.10
N THR A 477 23.09 -9.07 9.26
CA THR A 477 23.44 -10.01 8.19
C THR A 477 22.62 -11.31 8.23
N HIS A 478 21.63 -11.42 9.12
CA HIS A 478 20.78 -12.60 9.26
C HIS A 478 19.69 -12.64 8.18
N GLU A 479 19.24 -13.82 7.75
CA GLU A 479 18.22 -13.97 6.69
C GLU A 479 16.88 -13.29 7.05
N LEU A 480 16.50 -13.26 8.34
CA LEU A 480 15.33 -12.50 8.79
C LEU A 480 15.42 -11.00 8.49
N THR A 481 16.62 -10.41 8.42
CA THR A 481 16.76 -8.96 8.16
C THR A 481 16.21 -8.59 6.79
N ASP A 482 16.38 -9.44 5.77
CA ASP A 482 15.82 -9.21 4.45
C ASP A 482 14.30 -9.43 4.42
N LEU A 483 13.79 -10.33 5.25
CA LEU A 483 12.35 -10.56 5.44
C LEU A 483 11.66 -9.37 6.14
N MET A 484 12.27 -8.86 7.21
CA MET A 484 11.82 -7.66 7.93
C MET A 484 11.86 -6.43 7.03
N HIS A 485 12.92 -6.30 6.21
CA HIS A 485 13.03 -5.23 5.21
C HIS A 485 11.88 -5.28 4.19
N ARG A 486 11.60 -6.44 3.57
CA ARG A 486 10.49 -6.60 2.59
C ARG A 486 9.12 -6.28 3.19
N LYS A 487 8.87 -6.72 4.43
CA LYS A 487 7.65 -6.35 5.17
C LYS A 487 7.61 -4.87 5.55
N THR A 488 8.78 -4.25 5.83
CA THR A 488 8.96 -2.85 6.25
C THR A 488 8.38 -2.50 7.63
N GLN A 489 7.16 -2.92 7.92
CA GLN A 489 6.46 -2.75 9.20
C GLN A 489 5.40 -3.85 9.40
N THR A 490 4.87 -3.99 10.62
CA THR A 490 3.68 -4.82 10.87
C THR A 490 2.47 -4.21 10.15
N LEU A 491 1.71 -5.03 9.42
CA LEU A 491 0.48 -4.61 8.74
C LEU A 491 -0.73 -4.92 9.62
N TYR A 492 -1.38 -3.88 10.16
CA TYR A 492 -2.61 -4.02 10.94
C TYR A 492 -3.83 -3.75 10.04
N LEU A 493 -4.58 -4.79 9.68
CA LEU A 493 -5.91 -4.65 9.09
C LEU A 493 -6.99 -4.98 10.15
N PRO A 494 -8.22 -4.45 10.03
CA PRO A 494 -9.38 -4.86 10.81
C PRO A 494 -9.62 -6.38 10.85
N GLU A 495 -9.43 -7.07 9.72
CA GLU A 495 -9.66 -8.51 9.60
C GLU A 495 -8.61 -9.33 10.36
N ARG A 496 -7.34 -8.91 10.26
CA ARG A 496 -6.17 -9.66 10.73
C ARG A 496 -4.93 -8.77 10.79
N HIS A 497 -4.02 -9.10 11.69
CA HIS A 497 -2.70 -8.47 11.78
C HIS A 497 -1.62 -9.38 11.18
N PHE A 498 -0.62 -8.78 10.54
CA PHE A 498 0.52 -9.49 9.94
C PHE A 498 1.83 -8.91 10.49
N PRO A 499 2.34 -9.46 11.60
CA PRO A 499 3.61 -9.08 12.22
C PRO A 499 4.80 -8.98 11.25
N MET A 500 5.70 -8.03 11.49
CA MET A 500 6.98 -7.91 10.78
C MET A 500 7.96 -9.03 11.14
N LEU A 501 7.90 -9.48 12.40
CA LEU A 501 8.62 -10.61 12.99
C LEU A 501 7.66 -11.79 13.20
N PRO A 502 8.12 -13.02 13.45
CA PRO A 502 7.22 -14.13 13.81
C PRO A 502 6.43 -13.81 15.09
N GLU A 503 5.14 -14.10 15.15
CA GLU A 503 4.25 -13.68 16.24
C GLU A 503 4.67 -14.28 17.60
N GLU A 504 5.14 -15.53 17.60
CA GLU A 504 5.65 -16.21 18.80
C GLU A 504 6.95 -15.57 19.31
N LEU A 505 7.68 -14.86 18.46
CA LEU A 505 8.90 -14.15 18.85
C LEU A 505 8.62 -12.70 19.22
N SER A 506 7.87 -11.94 18.41
CA SER A 506 7.56 -10.55 18.76
C SER A 506 6.73 -10.51 20.04
N SER A 507 5.62 -11.23 20.10
CA SER A 507 4.64 -11.13 21.19
C SER A 507 5.03 -11.92 22.44
N GLN A 508 5.80 -13.02 22.29
CA GLN A 508 6.07 -13.97 23.38
C GLN A 508 7.56 -14.21 23.69
N LYS A 509 8.50 -13.44 23.11
CA LYS A 509 9.93 -13.51 23.45
C LYS A 509 10.63 -12.15 23.47
N PHE A 510 10.31 -11.25 22.53
CA PHE A 510 11.01 -9.98 22.38
C PHE A 510 10.24 -8.78 22.95
N SER A 511 8.90 -8.86 23.09
CA SER A 511 8.09 -7.94 23.92
C SER A 511 8.69 -7.75 25.31
N LEU A 512 8.53 -6.55 25.88
CA LEU A 512 8.76 -6.32 27.31
C LEU A 512 7.60 -6.86 28.17
N GLY A 513 7.89 -7.17 29.43
CA GLY A 513 6.88 -7.58 30.43
C GLY A 513 6.77 -9.09 30.60
N ALA A 514 5.59 -9.56 31.02
CA ALA A 514 5.40 -10.94 31.48
C ALA A 514 5.56 -12.01 30.38
N THR A 515 5.46 -11.63 29.10
CA THR A 515 5.65 -12.54 27.96
C THR A 515 7.07 -12.50 27.40
N ALA A 516 7.97 -11.68 27.95
CA ALA A 516 9.36 -11.58 27.49
C ALA A 516 10.14 -12.89 27.69
N HIS A 517 11.18 -13.09 26.87
CA HIS A 517 12.26 -14.00 27.22
C HIS A 517 13.10 -13.34 28.33
N THR A 518 13.24 -14.04 29.46
CA THR A 518 14.05 -13.60 30.59
C THR A 518 15.36 -14.39 30.67
N ASN A 519 16.42 -13.68 31.04
CA ASN A 519 17.69 -14.27 31.47
C ASN A 519 17.51 -15.07 32.78
N LYS A 520 18.55 -15.81 33.18
CA LYS A 520 18.54 -16.66 34.40
C LYS A 520 18.22 -15.90 35.70
N ASP A 521 18.48 -14.59 35.74
CA ASP A 521 18.21 -13.71 36.88
C ASP A 521 16.87 -12.95 36.76
N GLY A 522 16.01 -13.32 35.80
CA GLY A 522 14.74 -12.66 35.54
C GLY A 522 14.84 -11.38 34.69
N SER A 523 16.04 -10.94 34.30
CA SER A 523 16.19 -9.72 33.50
C SER A 523 15.78 -9.88 32.03
N GLN A 524 15.34 -8.78 31.42
CA GLN A 524 14.94 -8.66 30.03
C GLN A 524 15.90 -7.73 29.30
N TYR A 525 16.21 -8.02 28.02
CA TYR A 525 17.06 -7.17 27.20
C TYR A 525 16.29 -5.97 26.65
N ALA A 526 16.82 -4.77 26.89
CA ALA A 526 16.33 -3.53 26.31
C ALA A 526 17.47 -2.67 25.75
N LEU A 527 17.16 -1.76 24.83
CA LEU A 527 17.96 -0.58 24.51
C LEU A 527 17.29 0.63 25.17
N THR A 528 17.95 1.24 26.14
CA THR A 528 17.37 2.34 26.93
C THR A 528 17.89 3.70 26.48
N PHE A 529 16.96 4.62 26.20
CA PHE A 529 17.19 6.04 25.95
C PHE A 529 16.88 6.81 27.24
N SER A 530 17.91 7.22 27.97
CA SER A 530 17.80 7.98 29.22
C SER A 530 17.95 9.47 28.94
N THR A 531 17.15 10.32 29.59
CA THR A 531 17.35 11.78 29.62
C THR A 531 17.15 12.33 31.02
N LYS A 532 18.01 13.24 31.45
CA LYS A 532 17.74 14.13 32.58
C LYS A 532 16.90 15.29 32.04
N ILE A 533 15.79 15.57 32.68
CA ILE A 533 14.83 16.62 32.30
C ILE A 533 14.67 17.60 33.47
N ASP A 534 14.74 18.89 33.17
CA ASP A 534 14.50 19.96 34.15
C ASP A 534 13.01 20.33 34.26
N GLY A 535 12.63 21.05 35.32
CA GLY A 535 11.26 21.55 35.55
C GLY A 535 10.71 22.50 34.46
N LYS A 536 11.49 22.79 33.40
CA LYS A 536 11.12 23.63 32.25
C LYS A 536 11.01 22.81 30.96
N GLY A 537 11.10 21.48 31.04
CA GLY A 537 11.00 20.57 29.90
C GLY A 537 12.23 20.53 29.00
N ASN A 538 13.38 21.03 29.44
CA ASN A 538 14.62 20.93 28.69
C ASN A 538 15.30 19.57 28.97
N LEU A 539 15.81 18.95 27.91
CA LEU A 539 16.63 17.73 28.00
C LEU A 539 18.08 18.16 28.27
N VAL A 540 18.54 18.06 29.52
CA VAL A 540 19.80 18.67 29.99
C VAL A 540 21.01 17.73 30.01
N ASP A 541 20.78 16.43 30.11
CA ASP A 541 21.77 15.35 29.94
C ASP A 541 21.05 14.14 29.34
N TYR A 542 21.75 13.26 28.62
CA TYR A 542 21.14 12.06 28.04
C TYR A 542 22.16 10.93 27.80
N LYS A 543 21.70 9.68 27.86
CA LYS A 543 22.54 8.48 27.74
C LYS A 543 21.79 7.38 26.99
N ILE A 544 22.43 6.73 26.02
CA ILE A 544 21.88 5.54 25.36
C ILE A 544 22.71 4.33 25.74
N ARG A 545 22.06 3.28 26.24
CA ARG A 545 22.72 2.09 26.79
C ARG A 545 21.91 0.84 26.45
N PRO A 546 22.52 -0.21 25.87
CA PRO A 546 22.05 -1.58 26.04
C PRO A 546 21.86 -1.84 27.53
N SER A 547 20.82 -2.57 27.90
CA SER A 547 20.41 -2.64 29.31
C SER A 547 19.71 -3.94 29.66
N LEU A 548 19.65 -4.17 30.96
CA LEU A 548 18.86 -5.19 31.63
C LEU A 548 17.79 -4.51 32.49
N VAL A 549 16.55 -5.00 32.42
CA VAL A 549 15.42 -4.55 33.24
C VAL A 549 14.71 -5.75 33.88
N LYS A 550 14.27 -5.63 35.14
CA LYS A 550 13.70 -6.75 35.90
C LYS A 550 12.27 -6.50 36.36
N ASN A 551 12.00 -5.32 36.92
CA ASN A 551 10.73 -4.98 37.56
C ASN A 551 9.74 -4.34 36.57
N VAL A 552 9.26 -5.13 35.59
CA VAL A 552 8.34 -4.63 34.55
C VAL A 552 6.89 -4.71 35.02
N VAL A 553 6.22 -3.56 35.10
CA VAL A 553 4.85 -3.38 35.58
C VAL A 553 3.95 -3.03 34.40
N LYS A 554 3.00 -3.91 34.07
CA LYS A 554 2.00 -3.66 33.03
C LYS A 554 0.90 -2.73 33.55
N VAL A 555 0.61 -1.68 32.79
CA VAL A 555 -0.48 -0.73 33.00
C VAL A 555 -1.31 -0.63 31.72
N TYR A 556 -2.62 -0.47 31.84
CA TYR A 556 -3.49 -0.19 30.70
C TYR A 556 -3.82 1.30 30.60
N TYR A 557 -3.85 1.83 29.38
CA TYR A 557 -4.19 3.24 29.12
C TYR A 557 -5.45 3.70 29.86
N ASP A 558 -6.53 2.92 29.76
CA ASP A 558 -7.85 3.29 30.31
C ASP A 558 -7.89 3.24 31.86
N ASP A 559 -6.94 2.60 32.53
CA ASP A 559 -6.79 2.68 34.00
C ASP A 559 -5.97 3.89 34.42
N LEU A 560 -4.92 4.21 33.64
CA LEU A 560 -4.10 5.39 33.86
C LEU A 560 -4.87 6.68 33.53
N ASP A 561 -5.74 6.68 32.51
CA ASP A 561 -6.64 7.79 32.20
C ASP A 561 -7.54 8.14 33.39
N LYS A 562 -8.04 7.15 34.15
CA LYS A 562 -8.82 7.39 35.39
C LYS A 562 -8.02 8.11 36.47
N LEU A 563 -6.70 7.91 36.53
CA LEU A 563 -5.80 8.62 37.47
C LEU A 563 -5.46 10.05 36.98
N LEU A 564 -5.44 10.25 35.66
CA LEU A 564 -4.95 11.49 35.02
C LEU A 564 -6.06 12.45 34.57
N GLN A 565 -7.30 11.99 34.41
CA GLN A 565 -8.42 12.78 33.85
C GLN A 565 -8.65 14.13 34.56
N ASP A 566 -8.52 14.16 35.89
CA ASP A 566 -8.75 15.36 36.71
C ASP A 566 -7.51 16.27 36.80
N LYS A 567 -6.43 15.89 36.10
CA LYS A 567 -5.15 16.62 36.04
C LYS A 567 -4.91 17.32 34.70
N VAL A 568 -5.84 17.15 33.74
CA VAL A 568 -5.83 17.85 32.45
C VAL A 568 -7.03 18.79 32.32
N PRO A 569 -6.89 19.95 31.65
CA PRO A 569 -8.04 20.64 31.10
C PRO A 569 -8.77 19.74 30.09
N LYS A 570 -10.10 19.75 30.09
CA LYS A 570 -10.92 19.03 29.11
C LYS A 570 -10.80 19.66 27.71
N GLN A 571 -9.73 19.32 27.00
CA GLN A 571 -9.47 19.76 25.63
C GLN A 571 -10.26 18.91 24.63
N PHE A 572 -11.51 19.28 24.39
CA PHE A 572 -12.35 18.64 23.38
C PHE A 572 -12.61 19.60 22.20
N ASP A 573 -12.28 19.16 20.98
CA ASP A 573 -12.92 19.72 19.79
C ASP A 573 -14.40 19.29 19.83
N PRO A 574 -15.36 20.21 20.02
CA PRO A 574 -16.78 19.86 20.23
C PRO A 574 -17.44 19.21 19.00
N LEU A 575 -16.72 19.18 17.88
CA LEU A 575 -17.16 18.61 16.61
C LEU A 575 -16.92 17.09 16.53
N VAL A 576 -16.09 16.54 17.41
CA VAL A 576 -15.68 15.12 17.38
C VAL A 576 -16.11 14.43 18.68
N ASP A 577 -17.27 13.77 18.62
CA ASP A 577 -17.81 13.00 19.76
C ASP A 577 -17.21 11.59 19.82
N LEU A 578 -16.23 11.42 20.71
CA LEU A 578 -15.51 10.17 20.97
C LEU A 578 -16.29 9.18 21.85
N SER A 579 -17.42 9.59 22.42
CA SER A 579 -18.27 8.70 23.21
C SER A 579 -19.11 7.79 22.31
N LYS A 580 -19.44 8.26 21.10
CA LYS A 580 -20.22 7.50 20.11
C LYS A 580 -19.48 6.23 19.69
N THR A 581 -20.21 5.13 19.80
CA THR A 581 -19.85 3.82 19.28
C THR A 581 -20.98 3.38 18.37
N PHE A 582 -20.64 2.94 17.15
CA PHE A 582 -21.62 2.44 16.18
C PHE A 582 -21.42 0.94 16.01
N SER A 583 -22.45 0.17 16.29
CA SER A 583 -22.55 -1.24 15.92
C SER A 583 -23.93 -1.48 15.34
N HIS A 584 -24.14 -2.62 14.69
CA HIS A 584 -25.46 -2.95 14.16
C HIS A 584 -26.49 -2.99 15.31
N PRO A 585 -27.67 -2.36 15.21
CA PRO A 585 -28.60 -2.24 16.35
C PRO A 585 -29.07 -3.58 16.94
N SER A 586 -29.12 -4.64 16.13
CA SER A 586 -29.44 -6.01 16.56
C SER A 586 -28.23 -6.82 17.09
N SER A 587 -27.01 -6.26 17.10
CA SER A 587 -25.80 -6.97 17.52
C SER A 587 -25.57 -6.90 19.03
N GLY A 588 -26.02 -7.93 19.74
CA GLY A 588 -25.64 -8.17 21.14
C GLY A 588 -24.21 -8.72 21.33
N SER A 589 -23.49 -9.01 20.24
CA SER A 589 -22.22 -9.77 20.24
C SER A 589 -21.11 -9.17 21.11
N PHE A 590 -21.10 -7.85 21.27
CA PHE A 590 -20.07 -7.14 22.04
C PHE A 590 -20.42 -6.95 23.53
N LEU A 591 -21.66 -7.19 23.95
CA LEU A 591 -22.12 -6.95 25.33
C LEU A 591 -21.29 -7.73 26.37
N ALA A 592 -20.84 -8.95 26.02
CA ALA A 592 -20.00 -9.77 26.87
C ALA A 592 -18.60 -9.17 27.09
N GLN A 593 -17.98 -8.59 26.06
CA GLN A 593 -16.66 -7.95 26.19
C GLN A 593 -16.71 -6.68 27.03
N ASP A 594 -17.75 -5.87 26.84
CA ASP A 594 -17.95 -4.64 27.61
C ASP A 594 -18.13 -4.98 29.10
N ASN A 595 -18.94 -6.01 29.43
CA ASN A 595 -19.13 -6.49 30.80
C ASN A 595 -17.84 -7.02 31.45
N HIS A 596 -17.03 -7.81 30.73
CA HIS A 596 -15.74 -8.27 31.25
C HIS A 596 -14.75 -7.13 31.53
N THR A 597 -14.83 -6.04 30.75
CA THR A 597 -13.97 -4.85 30.94
C THR A 597 -14.33 -4.07 32.21
N ILE A 598 -15.58 -4.17 32.68
CA ILE A 598 -16.07 -3.49 33.89
C ILE A 598 -15.65 -4.22 35.18
N GLN A 599 -15.48 -5.55 35.14
CA GLN A 599 -15.23 -6.37 36.33
C GLN A 599 -13.75 -6.59 36.71
N ARG A 600 -12.80 -6.09 35.91
CA ARG A 600 -11.36 -6.29 36.17
C ARG A 600 -10.80 -5.28 37.18
N GLU A 601 -9.85 -5.72 37.99
CA GLU A 601 -9.06 -4.82 38.86
C GLU A 601 -8.25 -3.80 38.04
N SER A 602 -7.94 -2.67 38.66
CA SER A 602 -7.07 -1.64 38.10
C SER A 602 -5.63 -2.15 37.99
N THR A 603 -5.03 -1.97 36.82
CA THR A 603 -3.59 -2.23 36.63
C THR A 603 -2.69 -1.17 37.29
N VAL A 604 -3.24 0.01 37.59
CA VAL A 604 -2.55 1.07 38.33
C VAL A 604 -2.63 0.78 39.83
N LYS A 605 -1.52 0.28 40.39
CA LYS A 605 -1.34 0.01 41.83
C LYS A 605 -1.00 1.28 42.61
N GLU A 606 -1.31 1.29 43.90
CA GLU A 606 -1.10 2.45 44.78
C GLU A 606 0.38 2.89 44.85
N ASP A 607 1.30 1.92 44.99
CA ASP A 607 2.74 2.13 45.06
C ASP A 607 3.36 2.66 43.76
N CYS A 608 2.62 2.55 42.65
CA CYS A 608 3.04 3.01 41.33
C CYS A 608 2.53 4.43 40.99
N LYS A 609 1.55 4.96 41.73
CA LYS A 609 0.93 6.26 41.40
C LYS A 609 1.94 7.41 41.42
N LYS A 610 2.88 7.42 42.39
CA LYS A 610 3.91 8.47 42.49
C LYS A 610 4.75 8.54 41.21
N ASP A 611 5.28 7.39 40.79
CA ASP A 611 6.19 7.28 39.66
C ASP A 611 5.45 7.65 38.35
N LEU A 612 4.22 7.15 38.16
CA LEU A 612 3.35 7.48 37.02
C LEU A 612 2.98 8.97 36.95
N LEU A 613 2.72 9.62 38.09
CA LEU A 613 2.43 11.05 38.15
C LEU A 613 3.68 11.92 37.87
N GLY A 614 4.87 11.48 38.32
CA GLY A 614 6.13 12.14 37.97
C GLY A 614 6.44 12.05 36.48
N ILE A 615 6.23 10.88 35.86
CA ILE A 615 6.37 10.69 34.41
C ILE A 615 5.38 11.61 33.66
N PHE A 616 4.12 11.68 34.13
CA PHE A 616 3.11 12.56 33.55
C PHE A 616 3.50 14.04 33.62
N GLU A 617 3.97 14.53 34.77
CA GLU A 617 4.39 15.92 34.95
C GLU A 617 5.55 16.30 34.02
N LEU A 618 6.61 15.50 33.97
CA LEU A 618 7.77 15.73 33.11
C LEU A 618 7.41 15.67 31.62
N SER A 619 6.50 14.76 31.25
CA SER A 619 5.97 14.69 29.88
C SER A 619 5.25 16.00 29.51
N ASN A 620 4.41 16.53 30.40
CA ASN A 620 3.68 17.78 30.15
C ASN A 620 4.59 19.00 30.03
N GLN A 621 5.68 19.06 30.82
CA GLN A 621 6.68 20.13 30.73
C GLN A 621 7.40 20.10 29.36
N HIS A 622 7.84 18.93 28.90
CA HIS A 622 8.44 18.77 27.58
C HIS A 622 7.43 19.05 26.44
N ALA A 623 6.18 18.61 26.58
CA ALA A 623 5.12 18.93 25.63
C ALA A 623 4.85 20.44 25.55
N ALA A 624 4.80 21.14 26.70
CA ALA A 624 4.68 22.59 26.76
C ALA A 624 5.86 23.30 26.08
N LYS A 625 7.08 22.78 26.22
CA LYS A 625 8.25 23.27 25.48
C LYS A 625 8.10 23.09 23.97
N ARG A 626 7.62 21.94 23.49
CA ARG A 626 7.33 21.73 22.06
C ARG A 626 6.23 22.67 21.55
N ARG A 627 5.17 22.90 22.34
CA ARG A 627 4.12 23.87 22.02
C ARG A 627 4.67 25.30 21.90
N LYS A 628 5.52 25.73 22.83
CA LYS A 628 6.23 27.03 22.74
C LYS A 628 7.13 27.16 21.50
N ASN A 629 7.66 26.04 20.99
CA ASN A 629 8.40 25.97 19.73
C ASN A 629 7.51 25.87 18.47
N GLY A 630 6.19 26.04 18.60
CA GLY A 630 5.24 26.01 17.47
C GLY A 630 4.70 24.63 17.10
N ALA A 631 4.75 23.62 17.98
CA ALA A 631 4.08 22.34 17.72
C ALA A 631 2.58 22.53 17.46
N ILE A 632 2.07 21.83 16.46
CA ILE A 632 0.68 21.87 15.98
C ILE A 632 0.02 20.53 16.32
N THR A 633 -1.08 20.60 17.05
CA THR A 633 -1.97 19.48 17.34
C THR A 633 -3.30 19.74 16.64
N PHE A 634 -3.95 18.73 16.09
CA PHE A 634 -5.31 18.86 15.58
C PHE A 634 -6.02 17.50 15.69
N SER A 635 -7.34 17.54 15.91
CA SER A 635 -8.13 16.34 16.06
C SER A 635 -8.59 15.82 14.71
N LYS A 636 -8.29 14.56 14.41
CA LYS A 636 -8.78 13.87 13.22
C LYS A 636 -9.72 12.74 13.65
N ALA A 637 -11.00 12.86 13.31
CA ALA A 637 -11.93 11.74 13.34
C ALA A 637 -11.35 10.57 12.51
N SER A 638 -10.85 9.55 13.21
CA SER A 638 -10.16 8.39 12.63
C SER A 638 -10.85 7.12 13.10
N PRO A 639 -11.39 6.27 12.21
CA PRO A 639 -12.16 5.11 12.63
C PRO A 639 -11.25 4.02 13.18
N VAL A 640 -11.68 3.40 14.28
CA VAL A 640 -11.16 2.16 14.85
C VAL A 640 -12.25 1.10 14.71
N ILE A 641 -11.89 -0.06 14.14
CA ILE A 641 -12.83 -1.14 13.82
C ILE A 641 -12.56 -2.33 14.73
N GLU A 642 -13.60 -2.81 15.41
CA GLU A 642 -13.61 -4.10 16.11
C GLU A 642 -14.52 -5.07 15.33
N LEU A 643 -14.01 -6.29 15.09
CA LEU A 643 -14.73 -7.38 14.42
C LEU A 643 -14.84 -8.58 15.37
N LEU A 644 -15.98 -9.26 15.36
CA LEU A 644 -16.15 -10.54 16.07
C LEU A 644 -16.74 -11.61 15.12
N PRO A 645 -16.14 -12.81 15.04
CA PRO A 645 -14.88 -13.21 15.66
C PRO A 645 -13.67 -12.44 15.08
N SER A 646 -12.55 -12.46 15.79
CA SER A 646 -11.26 -11.94 15.30
C SER A 646 -10.14 -12.91 15.66
N PRO A 647 -9.19 -13.22 14.75
CA PRO A 647 -9.13 -12.75 13.37
C PRO A 647 -10.22 -13.36 12.48
N LEU A 648 -10.48 -12.74 11.33
CA LEU A 648 -11.29 -13.31 10.26
C LEU A 648 -10.43 -14.03 9.22
N ASP A 649 -11.06 -14.94 8.49
CA ASP A 649 -10.51 -15.46 7.24
C ASP A 649 -10.36 -14.33 6.22
N LEU A 650 -9.34 -14.44 5.37
CA LEU A 650 -9.10 -13.53 4.25
C LEU A 650 -9.79 -14.06 3.00
N PRO A 651 -10.17 -13.20 2.04
CA PRO A 651 -10.67 -13.65 0.75
C PRO A 651 -9.69 -14.63 0.07
N GLN A 652 -10.24 -15.62 -0.63
CA GLN A 652 -9.46 -16.50 -1.49
C GLN A 652 -9.05 -15.76 -2.76
N ILE A 653 -7.78 -15.84 -3.19
CA ILE A 653 -7.39 -15.39 -4.54
C ILE A 653 -7.56 -16.49 -5.60
N GLN A 654 -7.65 -17.75 -5.16
CA GLN A 654 -7.86 -18.90 -6.03
C GLN A 654 -8.97 -19.78 -5.47
N PHE A 655 -9.96 -20.09 -6.30
CA PHE A 655 -11.03 -21.02 -6.00
C PHE A 655 -10.48 -22.46 -5.95
N SER A 656 -10.60 -23.09 -4.78
CA SER A 656 -10.40 -24.53 -4.60
C SER A 656 -11.72 -25.29 -4.37
N SER A 657 -12.67 -24.64 -3.70
CA SER A 657 -13.94 -25.23 -3.27
C SER A 657 -14.90 -24.13 -2.80
N SER A 658 -16.21 -24.40 -2.89
CA SER A 658 -17.23 -23.48 -2.40
C SER A 658 -17.29 -23.46 -0.87
N SER A 659 -17.35 -22.26 -0.29
CA SER A 659 -17.51 -22.01 1.13
C SER A 659 -18.52 -20.87 1.35
N TYR A 660 -19.67 -21.20 1.93
CA TYR A 660 -20.70 -20.23 2.26
C TYR A 660 -20.75 -19.96 3.77
N ALA A 661 -21.37 -18.84 4.15
CA ALA A 661 -21.49 -18.42 5.54
C ALA A 661 -22.92 -18.55 6.07
N SER A 662 -23.07 -18.95 7.33
CA SER A 662 -24.36 -18.98 8.06
C SER A 662 -24.64 -17.75 8.93
N SER A 663 -23.65 -16.89 9.14
CA SER A 663 -23.78 -15.67 9.93
C SER A 663 -22.74 -14.64 9.48
N LEU A 664 -23.03 -13.36 9.70
CA LEU A 664 -22.09 -12.26 9.42
C LEU A 664 -21.23 -11.97 10.66
N PRO A 665 -19.96 -11.55 10.50
CA PRO A 665 -19.17 -11.05 11.61
C PRO A 665 -19.79 -9.75 12.16
N ALA A 666 -19.82 -9.61 13.47
CA ALA A 666 -20.27 -8.39 14.11
C ALA A 666 -19.24 -7.28 13.87
N ILE A 667 -19.72 -6.07 13.56
CA ILE A 667 -18.88 -4.89 13.31
C ILE A 667 -19.20 -3.83 14.36
N ARG A 668 -18.15 -3.23 14.91
CA ARG A 668 -18.22 -2.06 15.76
C ARG A 668 -17.20 -1.02 15.29
N VAL A 669 -17.64 0.22 15.18
CA VAL A 669 -16.85 1.39 14.79
C VAL A 669 -16.82 2.37 15.97
N ARG A 670 -15.62 2.80 16.35
CA ARG A 670 -15.40 3.93 17.26
C ARG A 670 -14.45 4.93 16.62
N LEU A 671 -14.28 6.10 17.23
CA LEU A 671 -13.22 7.04 16.88
C LEU A 671 -11.99 6.83 17.76
N ASP A 672 -10.80 7.03 17.19
CA ASP A 672 -9.54 7.02 17.92
C ASP A 672 -9.54 8.08 19.05
N LYS A 673 -9.18 7.63 20.25
CA LYS A 673 -9.14 8.44 21.47
C LYS A 673 -7.73 8.95 21.80
N SER A 674 -6.71 8.59 21.01
CA SER A 674 -5.30 8.88 21.32
C SER A 674 -5.01 10.38 21.49
N GLY A 675 -5.68 11.24 20.73
CA GLY A 675 -5.57 12.70 20.88
C GLY A 675 -6.11 13.28 22.20
N TYR A 676 -6.88 12.50 22.96
CA TYR A 676 -7.68 12.97 24.11
C TYR A 676 -7.48 12.16 25.40
N SER A 677 -6.70 11.08 25.33
CA SER A 677 -6.34 10.21 26.45
C SER A 677 -5.03 10.73 27.06
N PRO A 678 -5.04 11.29 28.29
CA PRO A 678 -3.82 11.79 28.94
C PRO A 678 -2.72 10.74 29.06
N ALA A 679 -3.09 9.47 29.25
CA ALA A 679 -2.15 8.36 29.28
C ALA A 679 -1.49 8.13 27.90
N ARG A 680 -2.27 8.14 26.80
CA ARG A 680 -1.74 8.02 25.43
C ARG A 680 -0.90 9.23 25.04
N GLN A 681 -1.28 10.45 25.45
CA GLN A 681 -0.47 11.65 25.27
C GLN A 681 0.87 11.57 26.04
N MET A 682 0.85 11.11 27.29
CA MET A 682 2.05 10.92 28.11
C MET A 682 3.03 9.95 27.45
N VAL A 683 2.56 8.77 27.02
CA VAL A 683 3.40 7.76 26.34
C VAL A 683 3.89 8.27 24.99
N ALA A 684 3.05 8.92 24.20
CA ALA A 684 3.48 9.53 22.94
C ALA A 684 4.63 10.54 23.18
N GLU A 685 4.55 11.34 24.24
CA GLU A 685 5.58 12.32 24.57
C GLU A 685 6.90 11.68 25.05
N THR A 686 6.85 10.61 25.84
CA THR A 686 8.07 9.88 26.24
C THR A 686 8.72 9.19 25.03
N MET A 687 7.93 8.63 24.10
CA MET A 687 8.45 8.11 22.84
C MET A 687 9.06 9.22 21.96
N ILE A 688 8.51 10.43 21.99
CA ILE A 688 9.12 11.60 21.32
C ILE A 688 10.47 11.94 21.97
N MET A 689 10.58 11.93 23.30
CA MET A 689 11.88 12.10 23.98
C MET A 689 12.88 11.03 23.54
N GLY A 690 12.50 9.75 23.55
CA GLY A 690 13.34 8.65 23.07
C GLY A 690 13.88 8.87 21.65
N GLY A 691 13.00 9.24 20.71
CA GLY A 691 13.38 9.58 19.33
C GLY A 691 14.25 10.84 19.18
N ARG A 692 14.08 11.84 20.05
CA ARG A 692 14.97 13.02 20.11
C ARG A 692 16.35 12.64 20.65
N ILE A 693 16.43 11.86 21.73
CA ILE A 693 17.69 11.37 22.31
C ILE A 693 18.48 10.57 21.27
N ALA A 694 17.81 9.63 20.58
CA ALA A 694 18.40 8.85 19.49
C ALA A 694 18.97 9.74 18.36
N SER A 695 18.26 10.82 17.99
CA SER A 695 18.71 11.79 17.00
C SER A 695 19.92 12.59 17.47
N LYS A 696 19.87 13.17 18.67
CA LYS A 696 20.95 14.01 19.23
C LYS A 696 22.24 13.20 19.41
N PHE A 697 22.15 12.04 20.05
CA PHE A 697 23.28 11.12 20.23
C PHE A 697 23.93 10.77 18.89
N SER A 698 23.12 10.40 17.89
CA SER A 698 23.62 10.01 16.57
C SER A 698 24.26 11.19 15.83
N HIS A 699 23.70 12.40 15.97
CA HIS A 699 24.29 13.59 15.38
C HIS A 699 25.65 13.93 15.99
N GLU A 700 25.74 13.99 17.32
CA GLU A 700 26.97 14.37 18.06
C GLU A 700 28.08 13.31 17.89
N ASN A 701 27.71 12.04 17.73
CA ASN A 701 28.65 10.94 17.50
C ASN A 701 28.93 10.64 16.01
N ASN A 702 28.43 11.44 15.07
CA ASN A 702 28.55 11.23 13.62
C ASN A 702 28.04 9.86 13.11
N ILE A 703 27.01 9.31 13.75
CA ILE A 703 26.37 8.05 13.37
C ILE A 703 25.32 8.32 12.28
N HIS A 704 25.49 7.70 11.11
CA HIS A 704 24.48 7.77 10.06
C HIS A 704 23.29 6.84 10.40
N ILE A 705 22.11 7.43 10.55
CA ILE A 705 20.84 6.75 10.81
C ILE A 705 19.73 7.32 9.91
N PRO A 706 18.58 6.64 9.75
CA PRO A 706 17.39 7.22 9.15
C PRO A 706 16.75 8.24 10.11
N PHE A 707 17.10 9.52 9.97
CA PHE A 707 16.40 10.63 10.63
C PHE A 707 15.03 10.86 9.98
N ARG A 708 14.11 11.48 10.72
CA ARG A 708 12.78 11.85 10.24
C ARG A 708 12.58 13.37 10.36
N THR A 709 12.46 14.05 9.23
CA THR A 709 12.29 15.51 9.14
C THR A 709 10.91 15.86 8.60
N GLN A 710 10.46 17.06 8.91
CA GLN A 710 9.34 17.71 8.26
C GLN A 710 9.64 19.21 8.27
N SER A 711 10.24 19.71 7.18
CA SER A 711 10.74 21.08 7.07
C SER A 711 9.83 21.93 6.17
N TRP A 712 9.57 23.17 6.54
CA TRP A 712 8.88 24.13 5.65
C TRP A 712 9.66 24.31 4.34
N ASN A 713 8.94 24.49 3.23
CA ASN A 713 9.56 24.78 1.94
C ASN A 713 10.27 26.16 2.01
N PRO A 714 11.60 26.24 1.78
CA PRO A 714 12.31 27.53 1.76
C PRO A 714 11.90 28.42 0.57
N SER A 715 11.29 27.83 -0.46
CA SER A 715 10.80 28.52 -1.66
C SER A 715 9.27 28.56 -1.72
N SER A 716 8.60 28.71 -0.56
CA SER A 716 7.16 28.96 -0.48
C SER A 716 6.76 30.25 -1.19
N SER A 717 5.57 30.29 -1.81
CA SER A 717 5.03 31.51 -2.39
C SER A 717 4.55 32.48 -1.30
N THR A 718 4.37 33.77 -1.64
CA THR A 718 3.79 34.77 -0.73
C THR A 718 2.40 34.34 -0.21
N ALA A 719 1.62 33.61 -1.01
CA ALA A 719 0.34 33.06 -0.59
C ALA A 719 0.50 31.93 0.44
N ASP A 720 1.45 31.01 0.24
CA ASP A 720 1.74 29.91 1.18
C ASP A 720 2.28 30.45 2.51
N LEU A 721 3.07 31.53 2.46
CA LEU A 721 3.58 32.22 3.66
C LEU A 721 2.43 32.86 4.47
N LYS A 722 1.50 33.53 3.79
CA LYS A 722 0.30 34.10 4.44
C LYS A 722 -0.57 33.00 5.07
N LEU A 723 -0.84 31.91 4.36
CA LEU A 723 -1.56 30.75 4.90
C LEU A 723 -0.85 30.14 6.11
N ARG A 724 0.49 30.16 6.14
CA ARG A 724 1.27 29.70 7.30
C ARG A 724 1.14 30.65 8.50
N GLU A 725 1.14 31.97 8.27
CA GLU A 725 0.89 32.96 9.33
C GLU A 725 -0.52 32.81 9.90
N GLU A 726 -1.53 32.64 9.04
CA GLU A 726 -2.92 32.38 9.43
C GLU A 726 -3.07 31.07 10.24
N LEU A 727 -2.41 29.99 9.83
CA LEU A 727 -2.33 28.72 10.58
C LEU A 727 -1.67 28.90 11.98
N MET A 728 -0.65 29.75 12.08
CA MET A 728 -0.01 30.05 13.38
C MET A 728 -0.85 30.97 14.26
N ALA A 729 -1.71 31.80 13.67
CA ALA A 729 -2.63 32.68 14.38
C ALA A 729 -3.89 31.97 14.89
N CYS A 730 -4.42 30.96 14.17
CA CYS A 730 -5.55 30.15 14.64
C CYS A 730 -5.15 29.02 15.62
N ARG A 731 -3.84 28.75 15.75
CA ARG A 731 -3.28 27.78 16.70
C ARG A 731 -3.36 28.34 18.12
N ASP A 732 -4.09 27.63 18.99
CA ASP A 732 -4.15 27.91 20.42
C ASP A 732 -2.73 27.92 21.05
N PRO A 733 -2.35 28.98 21.79
CA PRO A 733 -0.98 29.15 22.27
C PRO A 733 -0.56 28.06 23.27
N ASP A 734 -1.44 27.72 24.20
CA ASP A 734 -1.16 26.91 25.39
C ASP A 734 -1.27 25.41 25.13
N THR A 735 -2.24 25.01 24.31
CA THR A 735 -2.53 23.61 23.92
C THR A 735 -1.92 23.23 22.58
N GLY A 736 -1.58 24.20 21.74
CA GLY A 736 -1.11 24.00 20.37
C GLY A 736 -2.17 23.45 19.42
N MET A 737 -3.43 23.41 19.85
CA MET A 737 -4.54 22.88 19.08
C MET A 737 -4.97 23.84 17.96
N VAL A 738 -5.18 23.30 16.77
CA VAL A 738 -5.92 23.92 15.67
C VAL A 738 -7.20 23.10 15.48
N LYS A 739 -8.36 23.75 15.47
CA LYS A 739 -9.66 23.07 15.26
C LYS A 739 -9.70 22.43 13.89
N MET A 740 -10.41 21.31 13.74
CA MET A 740 -10.42 20.62 12.44
C MET A 740 -11.04 21.46 11.30
N GLN A 741 -12.01 22.33 11.63
CA GLN A 741 -12.58 23.35 10.71
C GLN A 741 -11.53 24.26 10.08
N ASP A 742 -10.64 24.80 10.91
CA ASP A 742 -9.56 25.69 10.45
C ASP A 742 -8.48 24.87 9.74
N MET A 743 -8.11 23.73 10.33
CA MET A 743 -6.98 22.92 9.90
C MET A 743 -7.10 22.43 8.46
N VAL A 744 -8.30 22.07 7.98
CA VAL A 744 -8.48 21.59 6.59
C VAL A 744 -8.10 22.62 5.54
N ASN A 745 -8.18 23.92 5.84
CA ASN A 745 -7.76 24.99 4.93
C ASN A 745 -6.23 25.03 4.75
N TYR A 746 -5.48 24.65 5.78
CA TYR A 746 -4.01 24.71 5.81
C TYR A 746 -3.31 23.36 5.59
N MET A 747 -4.07 22.25 5.50
CA MET A 747 -3.54 20.91 5.21
C MET A 747 -2.71 20.83 3.91
N SER A 748 -2.99 21.72 2.94
CA SER A 748 -2.30 21.79 1.65
C SER A 748 -0.87 22.34 1.74
N ILE A 749 -0.59 23.24 2.71
CA ILE A 749 0.73 23.86 2.90
C ILE A 749 1.62 23.07 3.87
N LEU A 750 1.07 22.09 4.60
CA LEU A 750 1.87 21.23 5.48
C LEU A 750 2.88 20.40 4.66
N PRO A 751 4.19 20.53 4.92
CA PRO A 751 5.17 19.67 4.25
C PRO A 751 5.00 18.21 4.68
N PRO A 752 5.23 17.22 3.78
CA PRO A 752 5.23 15.82 4.17
C PRO A 752 6.38 15.54 5.13
N SER A 753 6.17 14.62 6.08
CA SER A 753 7.24 14.04 6.89
C SER A 753 8.04 13.07 6.01
N THR A 754 9.37 13.16 6.03
CA THR A 754 10.27 12.36 5.18
C THR A 754 11.46 11.79 5.96
N VAL A 755 11.99 10.68 5.47
CA VAL A 755 13.19 10.01 5.98
C VAL A 755 14.43 10.58 5.28
N THR A 756 15.47 10.86 6.04
CA THR A 756 16.73 11.44 5.53
C THR A 756 17.92 10.91 6.32
N THR A 757 19.11 10.96 5.73
CA THR A 757 20.38 10.69 6.42
C THR A 757 21.05 11.96 6.94
N LYS A 758 20.47 13.15 6.68
CA LYS A 758 20.97 14.43 7.18
C LYS A 758 20.47 14.69 8.62
N PRO A 759 21.37 14.82 9.62
CA PRO A 759 20.99 15.11 10.99
C PRO A 759 20.48 16.55 11.16
N GLY A 760 19.89 16.83 12.34
CA GLY A 760 19.61 18.19 12.81
C GLY A 760 18.52 18.97 12.05
N LEU A 761 17.80 18.33 11.11
CA LEU A 761 16.69 18.97 10.40
C LEU A 761 15.42 19.02 11.28
N PRO A 762 14.61 20.09 11.21
CA PRO A 762 13.43 20.24 12.05
C PRO A 762 12.30 19.27 11.67
N HIS A 763 11.35 19.14 12.60
CA HIS A 763 10.05 18.50 12.38
C HIS A 763 8.93 19.45 12.85
N VAL A 764 8.45 20.30 11.93
CA VAL A 764 7.72 21.53 12.25
C VAL A 764 6.40 21.30 12.98
N VAL A 765 5.59 20.32 12.55
CA VAL A 765 4.32 19.97 13.25
C VAL A 765 4.59 19.49 14.69
N MET A 766 5.75 18.90 14.95
CA MET A 766 6.13 18.43 16.29
C MET A 766 6.82 19.51 17.14
N GLY A 767 7.09 20.72 16.63
CA GLY A 767 7.84 21.75 17.37
C GLY A 767 9.27 21.34 17.74
N ILE A 768 9.85 20.39 16.99
CA ILE A 768 11.23 19.92 17.21
C ILE A 768 12.14 20.62 16.21
N THR A 769 13.15 21.32 16.72
CA THR A 769 14.07 22.14 15.92
C THR A 769 15.46 21.52 15.78
N ASP A 770 15.81 20.53 16.61
CA ASP A 770 17.17 19.97 16.76
C ASP A 770 17.33 18.52 16.25
N GLY A 771 16.37 18.03 15.47
CA GLY A 771 16.39 16.69 14.87
C GLY A 771 15.51 15.66 15.58
N TYR A 772 15.04 14.67 14.82
CA TYR A 772 14.20 13.58 15.30
C TYR A 772 14.45 12.29 14.51
N THR A 773 14.21 11.14 15.13
CA THR A 773 14.16 9.81 14.46
C THR A 773 13.14 8.90 15.17
N ARG A 774 12.76 7.79 14.53
CA ARG A 774 11.97 6.71 15.15
C ARG A 774 12.94 5.64 15.66
N ALA A 775 12.90 5.36 16.96
CA ALA A 775 13.77 4.37 17.61
C ALA A 775 13.06 3.52 18.68
N THR A 776 11.73 3.60 18.73
CA THR A 776 10.89 3.13 19.84
C THR A 776 9.91 2.02 19.45
N SER A 777 10.03 1.45 18.24
CA SER A 777 9.16 0.33 17.84
C SER A 777 9.85 -0.73 16.96
N PRO A 778 11.00 -1.30 17.39
CA PRO A 778 11.77 -2.25 16.58
C PRO A 778 11.07 -3.60 16.33
N LEU A 779 10.05 -3.99 17.11
CA LEU A 779 9.29 -5.22 16.84
C LEU A 779 8.41 -5.10 15.59
N ARG A 780 7.94 -3.88 15.29
CA ARG A 780 6.96 -3.58 14.24
C ARG A 780 7.39 -2.56 13.17
N ARG A 781 8.60 -1.97 13.25
CA ARG A 781 9.14 -1.04 12.24
C ARG A 781 10.61 -1.33 11.92
N PHE A 782 10.93 -1.62 10.66
CA PHE A 782 12.28 -2.00 10.27
C PHE A 782 13.32 -0.87 10.42
N LEU A 783 12.92 0.40 10.21
CA LEU A 783 13.85 1.52 10.39
C LEU A 783 14.30 1.70 11.84
N ASP A 784 13.45 1.41 12.82
CA ASP A 784 13.82 1.43 14.24
C ASP A 784 14.89 0.36 14.54
N VAL A 785 14.76 -0.83 13.94
CA VAL A 785 15.77 -1.91 14.00
C VAL A 785 17.12 -1.44 13.41
N VAL A 786 17.08 -0.71 12.29
CA VAL A 786 18.28 -0.11 11.68
C VAL A 786 18.93 0.94 12.60
N VAL A 787 18.14 1.80 13.26
CA VAL A 787 18.65 2.76 14.26
C VAL A 787 19.32 2.03 15.43
N HIS A 788 18.67 0.98 15.96
CA HIS A 788 19.22 0.16 17.05
C HIS A 788 20.57 -0.47 16.68
N TRP A 789 20.66 -1.11 15.51
CA TRP A 789 21.93 -1.71 15.04
C TRP A 789 23.04 -0.68 14.85
N GLN A 790 22.75 0.51 14.29
CA GLN A 790 23.73 1.57 14.11
C GLN A 790 24.28 2.08 15.45
N ILE A 791 23.39 2.46 16.37
CA ILE A 791 23.76 2.97 17.69
C ILE A 791 24.55 1.93 18.48
N LYS A 792 24.09 0.67 18.53
CA LYS A 792 24.80 -0.37 19.29
C LYS A 792 26.12 -0.80 18.65
N SER A 793 26.27 -0.66 17.33
CA SER A 793 27.57 -0.86 16.66
C SER A 793 28.59 0.21 17.06
N HIS A 794 28.15 1.47 17.19
CA HIS A 794 28.97 2.57 17.71
C HIS A 794 29.36 2.36 19.17
N LEU A 795 28.40 1.97 20.03
CA LEU A 795 28.66 1.73 21.46
C LEU A 795 29.62 0.56 21.72
N LEU A 796 29.72 -0.41 20.80
CA LEU A 796 30.75 -1.46 20.80
C LEU A 796 32.12 -1.03 20.22
N GLY A 797 32.27 0.23 19.81
CA GLY A 797 33.51 0.73 19.19
C GLY A 797 33.83 0.11 17.82
N LYS A 798 32.83 -0.45 17.11
CA LYS A 798 33.06 -1.11 15.81
C LYS A 798 33.39 -0.08 14.73
N LYS A 799 34.57 -0.21 14.11
CA LYS A 799 35.06 0.68 13.03
C LYS A 799 34.17 0.75 11.78
N LYS A 800 33.29 -0.24 11.55
CA LYS A 800 32.42 -0.30 10.38
C LYS A 800 30.96 -0.36 10.81
N ALA A 801 30.19 0.65 10.40
CA ALA A 801 28.74 0.71 10.55
C ALA A 801 28.05 -0.48 9.82
N PRO A 802 26.96 -1.06 10.36
CA PRO A 802 26.26 -2.18 9.70
C PRO A 802 25.61 -1.80 8.37
N PHE A 803 25.19 -0.54 8.22
CA PHE A 803 24.69 0.02 6.96
C PHE A 803 25.53 1.23 6.58
N SER A 804 26.00 1.29 5.34
CA SER A 804 26.72 2.44 4.80
C SER A 804 25.76 3.59 4.46
N LEU A 805 26.27 4.82 4.38
CA LEU A 805 25.47 5.99 4.00
C LEU A 805 24.73 5.82 2.64
N PRO A 806 25.35 5.27 1.56
CA PRO A 806 24.63 4.95 0.33
C PRO A 806 23.51 3.93 0.54
N ARG A 807 23.74 2.87 1.35
CA ARG A 807 22.72 1.84 1.65
C ARG A 807 21.54 2.45 2.42
N LEU A 808 21.80 3.34 3.39
CA LEU A 808 20.75 4.06 4.12
C LEU A 808 19.92 4.97 3.22
N ASN A 809 20.54 5.68 2.28
CA ASN A 809 19.83 6.53 1.32
C ASN A 809 18.93 5.70 0.38
N ALA A 810 19.39 4.54 -0.08
CA ALA A 810 18.59 3.62 -0.88
C ALA A 810 17.40 3.05 -0.08
N LEU A 811 17.66 2.58 1.15
CA LEU A 811 16.63 2.04 2.05
C LEU A 811 15.52 3.05 2.36
N ALA A 812 15.89 4.30 2.69
CA ALA A 812 14.95 5.35 3.08
C ALA A 812 13.82 5.53 2.05
N LYS A 813 14.18 5.76 0.78
CA LYS A 813 13.23 6.02 -0.31
C LYS A 813 12.32 4.83 -0.62
N GLY A 814 12.87 3.61 -0.59
CA GLY A 814 12.09 2.38 -0.79
C GLY A 814 11.05 2.18 0.32
N ILE A 815 11.50 2.32 1.57
CA ILE A 815 10.66 2.16 2.76
C ILE A 815 9.57 3.22 2.85
N GLU A 816 9.85 4.50 2.59
CA GLU A 816 8.80 5.55 2.56
C GLU A 816 7.68 5.22 1.57
N THR A 817 8.05 4.74 0.39
CA THR A 817 7.10 4.36 -0.66
C THR A 817 6.25 3.17 -0.20
N ARG A 818 6.89 2.18 0.44
CA ARG A 818 6.23 0.99 0.98
C ARG A 818 5.30 1.32 2.16
N GLU A 819 5.73 2.14 3.13
CA GLU A 819 4.91 2.63 4.23
C GLU A 819 3.65 3.34 3.71
N LYS A 820 3.79 4.16 2.65
CA LYS A 820 2.65 4.84 2.02
C LYS A 820 1.66 3.88 1.35
N GLN A 821 2.13 2.89 0.60
CA GLN A 821 1.28 1.85 0.01
C GLN A 821 0.50 1.08 1.08
N LEU A 822 1.18 0.65 2.15
CA LEU A 822 0.57 -0.09 3.26
C LEU A 822 -0.46 0.78 4.00
N SER A 823 -0.15 2.05 4.25
CA SER A 823 -1.11 2.98 4.84
C SER A 823 -2.37 3.16 4.00
N ILE A 824 -2.26 3.22 2.67
CA ILE A 824 -3.42 3.27 1.77
C ILE A 824 -4.26 1.99 1.90
N LEU A 825 -3.63 0.81 1.86
CA LEU A 825 -4.31 -0.48 2.01
C LEU A 825 -5.06 -0.60 3.35
N GLN A 826 -4.45 -0.16 4.46
CA GLN A 826 -5.08 -0.12 5.77
C GLN A 826 -6.30 0.81 5.80
N GLN A 827 -6.18 2.02 5.25
CA GLN A 827 -7.31 2.96 5.18
C GLN A 827 -8.44 2.43 4.29
N GLN A 828 -8.12 1.73 3.20
CA GLN A 828 -9.13 1.07 2.34
C GLN A 828 -9.87 -0.04 3.09
N SER A 829 -9.19 -0.89 3.87
CA SER A 829 -9.89 -1.89 4.69
C SER A 829 -10.75 -1.26 5.78
N ILE A 830 -10.23 -0.28 6.52
CA ILE A 830 -11.03 0.46 7.51
C ILE A 830 -12.30 1.04 6.86
N GLN A 831 -12.16 1.68 5.70
CA GLN A 831 -13.29 2.24 4.95
C GLN A 831 -14.28 1.17 4.48
N PHE A 832 -13.81 0.01 3.99
CA PHE A 832 -14.65 -1.13 3.63
C PHE A 832 -15.53 -1.60 4.81
N TRP A 833 -14.97 -1.70 6.02
CA TRP A 833 -15.73 -2.16 7.19
C TRP A 833 -16.75 -1.14 7.71
N VAL A 834 -16.44 0.17 7.67
CA VAL A 834 -17.43 1.20 8.01
C VAL A 834 -18.59 1.20 6.99
N ILE A 835 -18.29 1.08 5.69
CA ILE A 835 -19.31 1.01 4.64
C ILE A 835 -20.13 -0.28 4.77
N SER A 836 -19.49 -1.40 5.11
CA SER A 836 -20.17 -2.69 5.37
C SER A 836 -21.13 -2.63 6.56
N LEU A 837 -20.81 -1.86 7.60
CA LEU A 837 -21.75 -1.60 8.69
C LEU A 837 -22.93 -0.73 8.23
N LEU A 838 -22.64 0.38 7.53
CA LEU A 838 -23.67 1.28 7.02
C LEU A 838 -24.63 0.59 6.04
N ASP A 839 -24.14 -0.32 5.19
CA ASP A 839 -24.98 -1.00 4.21
C ASP A 839 -25.96 -2.00 4.86
N ARG A 840 -25.51 -2.72 5.89
CA ARG A 840 -26.38 -3.58 6.72
C ARG A 840 -27.43 -2.75 7.45
N MET A 841 -27.00 -1.66 8.09
CA MET A 841 -27.93 -0.73 8.77
C MET A 841 -28.94 -0.11 7.80
N ARG A 842 -28.54 0.16 6.56
CA ARG A 842 -29.42 0.69 5.50
C ARG A 842 -30.43 -0.33 5.03
N ALA A 843 -30.06 -1.60 4.89
CA ALA A 843 -30.98 -2.64 4.45
C ALA A 843 -32.13 -2.86 5.45
N ASP A 844 -31.87 -2.66 6.75
CA ASP A 844 -32.88 -2.66 7.82
C ASP A 844 -33.57 -1.28 8.01
N GLY A 845 -33.29 -0.29 7.15
CA GLY A 845 -33.89 1.05 7.19
C GLY A 845 -33.36 1.99 8.28
N PHE A 846 -32.38 1.59 9.08
CA PHE A 846 -31.85 2.41 10.19
C PHE A 846 -31.15 3.69 9.72
N THR A 847 -30.63 3.75 8.49
CA THR A 847 -29.91 4.94 8.01
C THR A 847 -30.79 6.04 7.44
N ASP A 848 -32.07 5.76 7.14
CA ASP A 848 -32.91 6.62 6.30
C ASP A 848 -33.32 7.93 7.00
N THR A 849 -33.37 7.91 8.33
CA THR A 849 -33.59 9.09 9.18
C THR A 849 -32.30 9.59 9.85
N MET A 850 -31.18 8.87 9.68
CA MET A 850 -29.91 9.29 10.26
C MET A 850 -29.31 10.46 9.49
N GLU A 851 -28.66 11.34 10.24
CA GLU A 851 -28.06 12.56 9.76
C GLU A 851 -26.70 12.77 10.45
N TRP A 852 -25.68 13.01 9.65
CA TRP A 852 -24.30 13.12 10.11
C TRP A 852 -23.77 14.55 9.93
N ASN A 853 -22.79 14.90 10.76
CA ASN A 853 -22.06 16.14 10.57
C ASN A 853 -20.89 15.88 9.63
N CYS A 854 -20.86 16.58 8.49
CA CYS A 854 -19.83 16.42 7.48
C CYS A 854 -18.98 17.68 7.38
N ILE A 855 -17.69 17.59 7.69
CA ILE A 855 -16.74 18.68 7.40
C ILE A 855 -16.27 18.60 5.96
N VAL A 856 -16.42 19.69 5.21
CA VAL A 856 -16.01 19.78 3.81
C VAL A 856 -14.48 19.92 3.72
N ASN A 857 -13.82 18.93 3.11
CA ASN A 857 -12.36 18.89 2.97
C ASN A 857 -11.86 19.49 1.65
N MET A 858 -12.73 19.53 0.63
CA MET A 858 -12.41 19.94 -0.74
C MET A 858 -13.57 20.77 -1.29
N PRO A 859 -13.30 21.86 -2.03
CA PRO A 859 -14.34 22.72 -2.57
C PRO A 859 -15.19 21.99 -3.61
N SER A 860 -16.36 22.57 -3.92
CA SER A 860 -17.21 22.16 -5.03
C SER A 860 -16.41 22.00 -6.32
N ARG A 861 -16.67 20.91 -7.05
CA ARG A 861 -16.09 20.65 -8.38
C ARG A 861 -17.07 19.90 -9.27
N THR A 862 -17.00 20.17 -10.56
CA THR A 862 -17.63 19.32 -11.58
C THR A 862 -16.86 18.01 -11.68
N ALA A 863 -17.55 16.88 -11.53
CA ALA A 863 -17.02 15.54 -11.76
C ALA A 863 -17.82 14.85 -12.87
N SER A 864 -17.16 14.02 -13.68
CA SER A 864 -17.88 13.14 -14.59
C SER A 864 -18.57 12.02 -13.81
N THR A 865 -19.81 11.69 -14.17
CA THR A 865 -20.48 10.49 -13.69
C THR A 865 -19.94 9.25 -14.41
N ASP A 866 -20.09 8.08 -13.80
CA ASP A 866 -19.62 6.82 -14.41
C ASP A 866 -20.39 6.48 -15.72
N LEU A 867 -21.56 7.10 -15.95
CA LEU A 867 -22.35 7.07 -17.20
C LEU A 867 -22.00 8.18 -18.20
N GLY A 868 -20.93 8.95 -17.98
CA GLY A 868 -20.43 9.97 -18.92
C GLY A 868 -21.12 11.34 -18.85
N GLY A 869 -22.04 11.55 -17.92
CA GLY A 869 -22.59 12.87 -17.60
C GLY A 869 -21.63 13.70 -16.74
N VAL A 870 -22.08 14.87 -16.30
CA VAL A 870 -21.39 15.71 -15.30
C VAL A 870 -22.28 16.00 -14.11
N MET A 871 -21.68 16.13 -12.93
CA MET A 871 -22.37 16.50 -11.69
C MET A 871 -21.49 17.42 -10.87
N GLU A 872 -22.09 18.36 -10.15
CA GLU A 872 -21.38 19.08 -9.08
C GLU A 872 -21.33 18.22 -7.82
N MET A 873 -20.14 18.18 -7.21
CA MET A 873 -19.91 17.48 -5.97
C MET A 873 -18.82 18.15 -5.13
N ALA A 874 -18.92 17.99 -3.81
CA ALA A 874 -17.83 18.28 -2.87
C ALA A 874 -17.32 16.97 -2.24
N THR A 875 -16.33 17.05 -1.36
CA THR A 875 -15.85 15.89 -0.60
C THR A 875 -15.62 16.28 0.85
N GLY A 876 -16.26 15.56 1.76
CA GLY A 876 -16.19 15.81 3.19
C GLY A 876 -15.87 14.57 4.01
N THR A 877 -15.63 14.74 5.30
CA THR A 877 -15.44 13.66 6.29
C THR A 877 -16.67 13.61 7.20
N LEU A 878 -17.28 12.44 7.35
CA LEU A 878 -18.32 12.21 8.36
C LEU A 878 -17.66 12.19 9.74
N LEU A 879 -17.94 13.18 10.58
CA LEU A 879 -17.21 13.41 11.83
C LEU A 879 -17.43 12.28 12.84
N GLU A 880 -18.65 11.72 12.91
CA GLU A 880 -18.97 10.61 13.79
C GLU A 880 -18.36 9.26 13.36
N LEU A 881 -17.96 9.12 12.09
CA LEU A 881 -17.49 7.85 11.51
C LEU A 881 -16.04 7.89 11.04
N GLY A 882 -15.42 9.05 10.90
CA GLY A 882 -14.03 9.23 10.46
C GLY A 882 -13.74 8.91 8.99
N ILE A 883 -14.77 8.59 8.19
CA ILE A 883 -14.62 8.25 6.76
C ILE A 883 -14.99 9.40 5.82
N ARG A 884 -14.45 9.38 4.60
CA ARG A 884 -14.74 10.37 3.56
C ARG A 884 -15.95 9.98 2.72
N GLY A 885 -16.79 10.97 2.40
CA GLY A 885 -17.92 10.83 1.48
C GLY A 885 -17.93 11.91 0.40
N ARG A 886 -18.60 11.61 -0.72
CA ARG A 886 -18.88 12.55 -1.81
C ARG A 886 -20.21 13.24 -1.54
N ILE A 887 -20.21 14.54 -1.33
CA ILE A 887 -21.47 15.31 -1.24
C ILE A 887 -21.92 15.56 -2.68
N ILE A 888 -23.05 14.97 -3.08
CA ILE A 888 -23.59 14.98 -4.44
C ILE A 888 -24.84 15.86 -4.52
N ARG A 889 -25.22 16.27 -5.73
CA ARG A 889 -26.42 17.10 -5.99
C ARG A 889 -26.44 18.37 -5.14
N LEU A 890 -25.30 19.06 -5.08
CA LEU A 890 -25.18 20.33 -4.36
C LEU A 890 -26.27 21.32 -4.84
N ASN A 891 -27.12 21.77 -3.91
CA ASN A 891 -28.13 22.81 -4.15
C ASN A 891 -27.58 24.23 -3.90
N ARG A 892 -26.35 24.31 -3.36
CA ARG A 892 -25.56 25.53 -3.12
C ARG A 892 -24.08 25.19 -3.14
N GLU A 893 -23.22 26.19 -3.30
CA GLU A 893 -21.80 26.03 -3.04
C GLU A 893 -21.53 25.75 -1.55
N VAL A 894 -20.49 24.94 -1.29
CA VAL A 894 -20.00 24.63 0.05
C VAL A 894 -18.50 24.94 0.12
N GLN A 895 -18.07 25.51 1.24
CA GLN A 895 -16.69 25.98 1.44
C GLN A 895 -15.84 24.97 2.21
N VAL A 896 -14.52 25.00 2.02
CA VAL A 896 -13.60 24.14 2.81
C VAL A 896 -13.64 24.58 4.28
N GLY A 897 -13.68 23.61 5.20
CA GLY A 897 -13.87 23.85 6.63
C GLY A 897 -15.33 24.00 7.06
N GLU A 898 -16.26 24.20 6.13
CA GLU A 898 -17.68 24.26 6.43
C GLU A 898 -18.18 22.91 6.98
N ILE A 899 -19.04 22.97 8.00
CA ILE A 899 -19.76 21.78 8.50
C ILE A 899 -21.19 21.84 7.99
N VAL A 900 -21.58 20.77 7.32
CA VAL A 900 -22.90 20.61 6.74
C VAL A 900 -23.57 19.34 7.26
N ARG A 901 -24.91 19.37 7.35
CA ARG A 901 -25.73 18.20 7.67
C ARG A 901 -25.94 17.38 6.40
N VAL A 902 -25.73 16.07 6.50
CA VAL A 902 -25.85 15.16 5.35
C VAL A 902 -26.55 13.87 5.72
N ARG A 903 -27.17 13.25 4.72
CA ARG A 903 -27.67 11.87 4.77
C ARG A 903 -26.89 10.98 3.81
N VAL A 904 -26.72 9.70 4.14
CA VAL A 904 -26.20 8.72 3.17
C VAL A 904 -27.26 8.49 2.09
N SER A 905 -26.94 8.85 0.86
CA SER A 905 -27.83 8.73 -0.31
C SER A 905 -27.60 7.39 -1.03
N SER A 906 -26.34 6.96 -1.16
CA SER A 906 -26.02 5.62 -1.66
C SER A 906 -24.64 5.15 -1.20
N LEU A 907 -24.45 3.83 -1.20
CA LEU A 907 -23.19 3.16 -0.88
C LEU A 907 -22.72 2.36 -2.08
N ASP A 908 -21.41 2.33 -2.29
CA ASP A 908 -20.73 1.53 -3.31
C ASP A 908 -19.59 0.77 -2.60
N LEU A 909 -19.89 -0.47 -2.25
CA LEU A 909 -18.97 -1.38 -1.53
C LEU A 909 -17.74 -1.73 -2.38
N LEU A 910 -17.87 -1.78 -3.71
CA LEU A 910 -16.77 -2.12 -4.62
C LEU A 910 -15.72 -1.03 -4.64
N LEU A 911 -16.14 0.21 -4.92
CA LEU A 911 -15.21 1.34 -5.01
C LEU A 911 -14.93 2.00 -3.65
N GLY A 912 -15.51 1.47 -2.57
CA GLY A 912 -15.44 2.01 -1.22
C GLY A 912 -16.01 3.42 -1.11
N ARG A 913 -17.03 3.78 -1.90
CA ARG A 913 -17.56 5.15 -1.98
C ARG A 913 -18.84 5.30 -1.17
N VAL A 914 -18.91 6.38 -0.37
CA VAL A 914 -20.15 6.88 0.24
C VAL A 914 -20.60 8.11 -0.54
N ASN A 915 -21.85 8.09 -1.02
CA ASN A 915 -22.51 9.26 -1.57
C ASN A 915 -23.42 9.88 -0.50
N LEU A 916 -23.32 11.19 -0.36
CA LEU A 916 -23.98 11.99 0.66
C LEU A 916 -24.87 13.03 -0.02
N GLU A 917 -26.09 13.19 0.48
CA GLU A 917 -27.01 14.25 0.06
C GLU A 917 -27.03 15.33 1.15
N LEU A 918 -26.97 16.59 0.71
CA LEU A 918 -27.02 17.76 1.57
C LEU A 918 -28.47 17.98 2.05
N ILE A 919 -28.64 18.27 3.34
CA ILE A 919 -29.94 18.52 4.00
C ILE A 919 -30.19 20.03 4.07
#